data_AF-A0A428K1D5-F1
#
_entry.id   AF-A0A428K1D5-F1
#
_cell.length_a   1.000
_cell.length_b   1.000
_cell.length_c   1.000
_cell.angle_alpha   90.00
_cell.angle_beta   90.00
_cell.angle_gamma   90.00
#
_symmetry.space_group_name_H-M   'P 1'
#
loop_
_entity.id
_entity.type
_entity.pdbx_description
1 polymer ?
#
loop_
_entity_poly.entity_id
_entity_poly.type
_entity_poly.pdbx_seq_one_letter_code
_entity_poly.pdbx_strand_id
1 'polypeptide(L)'
;MCFTNTLQSQTIDTGTSVHADFGIDGDVYDDQLSYWPLIEPPYVTQALGIDDWLDTEPDGNTATGAGIIDIFSPEALSAISGINSGQNNFAELRQSAPLYSTPEGDGRIWIDAAFYRDQYVAGSNQDATVFDQSINKNFDDPRAWELKVGDVPAKTDIIDVYAHLRRDFPITFQWAYIAASTSDADGSNHLDFEYFRKRIQLDGFNIVYENPTEEGLDCGHTTYKFGATGNVEEHGDILLSVDYKQGGREADITLLVWIDKNDFPTDADFDNFNTLGDRPFDFYDDGNGYVFAACTNSIEGDESNFGYARITLRQGISQVPVFSQLNNTGPTAAPPWGTIDSGGDQVFEYPTDTFVEFAINSTLLGFDTQSESGSCENPLGSVIVKSRSSASFTSSLKDMAGPFNLGDQPEIVVEVDDAEYECFETSATLTVTTVPPSSPPGVSYDYQWYEWNEATESWDIIPGAVNSTYEATVGTYMAEATIIRNGIAGCTAESNPATVTQGTQAEILVPSCPTNVNVDCEDDIATAFTAWMDNSGFSYTGGGGVVTEAYTYYLDDVEVALENFVAPNFCDGGVAKIRYTVSDECDQEEFCETTFTVAVDETDPTIADIDDYMLDGCNTAWPESLDTTWSDNCSDGGSITSDGGVDDGSDGCIQYRLYTFSVTDACGNDATETVRVSRMYDETDPTIADIDDYMLDGCNTAWPESLDTTWSDNCSDGGSITSDGGVDDGSDGCIQYRLYTFSVTDACGNDATETVRVSRMYDETDPTIADIDDYMLDGCNTAWPESLDTTWSDNCSDGGSITSDGGVDDGSDGCIQYRLYTFSVTDACGNDATETVRVSRMYDETDPTIADIDDYMLDGCNTAWPESLDTTWSDNCSDGGSITSDGGVDDGS
;
A
#
# COMPACT_ATOMS: atom_id res chain seq x y z
N MET A 1 66.96 51.78 -73.34
CA MET A 1 65.72 52.57 -73.16
C MET A 1 65.28 52.36 -71.73
N CYS A 2 64.91 53.44 -71.06
CA CYS A 2 64.94 53.62 -69.62
C CYS A 2 64.14 52.57 -68.83
N PHE A 3 64.78 51.97 -67.82
CA PHE A 3 64.07 51.47 -66.65
C PHE A 3 63.77 52.69 -65.78
N THR A 4 62.49 52.97 -65.56
CA THR A 4 62.02 53.87 -64.51
C THR A 4 61.24 53.01 -63.53
N ASN A 5 61.91 52.45 -62.53
CA ASN A 5 61.26 52.09 -61.28
C ASN A 5 61.40 53.30 -60.36
N THR A 6 60.37 54.13 -60.37
CA THR A 6 60.03 55.04 -59.28
C THR A 6 58.61 54.65 -58.90
N LEU A 7 58.45 53.79 -57.90
CA LEU A 7 57.13 53.53 -57.34
C LEU A 7 56.97 54.50 -56.17
N GLN A 8 56.18 55.55 -56.42
CA GLN A 8 55.54 56.40 -55.42
C GLN A 8 54.27 55.66 -54.97
N SER A 9 53.11 56.30 -54.81
CA SER A 9 51.81 55.56 -54.74
C SER A 9 51.82 54.40 -55.75
N GLN A 10 51.32 53.22 -55.38
CA GLN A 10 51.11 52.19 -56.41
C GLN A 10 49.87 52.63 -57.17
N THR A 11 50.08 53.41 -58.24
CA THR A 11 49.03 53.65 -59.23
C THR A 11 48.73 52.29 -59.85
N ILE A 12 47.53 51.78 -59.59
CA ILE A 12 47.08 50.50 -60.10
C ILE A 12 46.10 50.80 -61.23
N ASP A 13 46.41 50.24 -62.40
CA ASP A 13 45.52 50.33 -63.55
C ASP A 13 44.22 49.59 -63.19
N THR A 14 43.08 50.28 -63.29
CA THR A 14 41.77 49.66 -63.10
C THR A 14 41.52 48.68 -64.24
N GLY A 15 41.17 47.43 -63.93
CA GLY A 15 40.83 46.46 -64.96
C GLY A 15 40.20 45.18 -64.44
N THR A 16 39.27 44.66 -65.24
CA THR A 16 38.59 43.38 -64.99
C THR A 16 39.58 42.23 -64.86
N SER A 17 39.51 41.52 -63.74
CA SER A 17 40.37 40.37 -63.43
C SER A 17 39.62 39.34 -62.59
N VAL A 18 40.17 38.12 -62.49
CA VAL A 18 39.62 37.04 -61.67
C VAL A 18 40.74 36.47 -60.81
N HIS A 19 40.53 36.40 -59.50
CA HIS A 19 41.52 35.94 -58.54
C HIS A 19 40.89 34.94 -57.58
N ALA A 20 41.52 33.77 -57.42
CA ALA A 20 40.97 32.64 -56.67
C ALA A 20 39.49 32.34 -57.02
N ASP A 21 39.08 32.49 -58.29
CA ASP A 21 37.69 32.39 -58.79
C ASP A 21 36.70 33.48 -58.36
N PHE A 22 37.18 34.58 -57.78
CA PHE A 22 36.37 35.76 -57.49
C PHE A 22 36.57 36.85 -58.57
N GLY A 23 35.48 37.43 -59.07
CA GLY A 23 35.47 38.54 -60.04
C GLY A 23 35.91 39.87 -59.42
N ILE A 24 36.75 40.63 -60.12
CA ILE A 24 37.06 42.04 -59.81
C ILE A 24 36.82 42.82 -61.08
N ASP A 25 35.60 43.28 -61.28
CA ASP A 25 35.09 43.71 -62.58
C ASP A 25 34.21 44.97 -62.54
N GLY A 26 33.84 45.41 -61.34
CA GLY A 26 33.07 46.61 -61.07
C GLY A 26 31.58 46.36 -60.97
N ASP A 27 31.12 45.10 -61.00
CA ASP A 27 29.75 44.72 -60.68
C ASP A 27 29.68 43.87 -59.41
N VAL A 28 28.56 43.18 -59.18
CA VAL A 28 28.34 42.46 -57.92
C VAL A 28 27.73 41.09 -58.11
N TYR A 29 27.60 40.64 -59.35
CA TYR A 29 26.83 39.46 -59.70
C TYR A 29 27.73 38.35 -60.23
N ASP A 30 27.57 37.19 -59.63
CA ASP A 30 28.31 35.99 -60.01
C ASP A 30 28.08 35.60 -61.48
N ASP A 31 29.04 34.87 -62.03
CA ASP A 31 29.07 34.47 -63.44
C ASP A 31 28.97 35.61 -64.47
N GLN A 32 29.09 36.86 -64.03
CA GLN A 32 29.19 38.03 -64.87
C GLN A 32 30.62 38.57 -64.81
N LEU A 33 30.99 39.27 -65.89
CA LEU A 33 32.17 40.11 -65.96
C LEU A 33 31.70 41.34 -66.74
N SER A 34 30.93 42.22 -66.10
CA SER A 34 30.26 43.30 -66.81
C SER A 34 31.16 44.56 -66.86
N TYR A 35 31.68 44.87 -68.04
CA TYR A 35 32.35 46.15 -68.28
C TYR A 35 31.73 46.92 -69.45
N TRP A 36 31.36 48.18 -69.18
CA TRP A 36 30.80 49.12 -70.15
C TRP A 36 31.91 49.86 -70.95
N PRO A 37 31.69 50.29 -72.22
CA PRO A 37 30.47 50.16 -73.01
C PRO A 37 30.41 48.85 -73.79
N LEU A 38 29.29 48.15 -73.65
CA LEU A 38 28.89 47.01 -74.47
C LEU A 38 28.94 47.41 -75.95
N ILE A 39 29.97 47.00 -76.70
CA ILE A 39 29.93 47.15 -78.16
C ILE A 39 29.08 46.06 -78.81
N GLU A 40 28.81 44.93 -78.15
CA GLU A 40 27.65 44.07 -78.44
C GLU A 40 27.18 43.34 -77.16
N PRO A 41 25.86 43.20 -76.90
CA PRO A 41 25.39 42.32 -75.84
C PRO A 41 25.67 40.87 -76.29
N PRO A 42 26.01 40.00 -75.34
CA PRO A 42 24.92 39.38 -74.62
C PRO A 42 25.22 39.30 -73.12
N TYR A 43 24.17 39.27 -72.30
CA TYR A 43 24.19 38.43 -71.11
C TYR A 43 24.94 37.16 -71.48
N VAL A 44 26.07 36.87 -70.84
CA VAL A 44 26.83 35.66 -71.14
C VAL A 44 25.88 34.51 -70.81
N THR A 45 25.25 33.88 -71.81
CA THR A 45 24.26 32.81 -71.59
C THR A 45 24.94 31.49 -71.17
N GLN A 46 26.19 31.57 -70.70
CA GLN A 46 27.04 30.46 -70.34
C GLN A 46 27.74 30.86 -69.06
N ALA A 47 27.36 30.20 -67.96
CA ALA A 47 27.99 30.30 -66.66
C ALA A 47 29.52 30.26 -66.78
N LEU A 48 30.18 31.27 -66.22
CA LEU A 48 31.64 31.38 -66.27
C LEU A 48 32.31 30.53 -65.17
N GLY A 49 31.54 30.10 -64.17
CA GLY A 49 32.00 29.46 -62.95
C GLY A 49 32.80 30.41 -62.06
N ILE A 50 32.45 31.70 -62.04
CA ILE A 50 33.17 32.75 -61.30
C ILE A 50 32.27 33.25 -60.17
N ASP A 51 32.77 33.21 -58.95
CA ASP A 51 32.12 33.78 -57.78
C ASP A 51 32.15 35.31 -57.82
N ASP A 52 31.13 35.93 -57.23
CA ASP A 52 31.10 37.36 -56.95
C ASP A 52 30.22 37.63 -55.71
N TRP A 53 30.01 38.88 -55.34
CA TRP A 53 29.30 39.26 -54.12
C TRP A 53 27.91 38.64 -54.02
N LEU A 54 27.13 38.56 -55.09
CA LEU A 54 25.72 38.18 -55.09
C LEU A 54 25.39 37.17 -56.19
N ASP A 55 24.42 36.29 -55.89
CA ASP A 55 23.90 35.32 -56.84
C ASP A 55 22.80 35.95 -57.72
N THR A 56 22.85 35.66 -59.03
CA THR A 56 21.90 36.18 -60.03
C THR A 56 20.52 35.50 -60.01
N GLU A 57 20.39 34.25 -59.54
CA GLU A 57 19.13 33.50 -59.36
C GLU A 57 19.28 32.47 -58.22
N PRO A 58 18.26 32.19 -57.38
CA PRO A 58 18.32 31.14 -56.36
C PRO A 58 18.19 29.74 -56.97
N ASP A 59 19.13 29.30 -57.80
CA ASP A 59 19.02 28.02 -58.49
C ASP A 59 20.05 26.97 -58.10
N GLY A 60 20.69 27.07 -56.94
CA GLY A 60 21.24 25.92 -56.20
C GLY A 60 22.08 24.94 -57.05
N ASN A 61 22.73 25.46 -58.09
CA ASN A 61 23.40 24.71 -59.13
C ASN A 61 24.89 24.96 -59.01
N THR A 62 25.63 23.97 -58.53
CA THR A 62 27.08 24.02 -58.32
C THR A 62 27.90 23.97 -59.63
N ALA A 63 27.32 24.42 -60.74
CA ALA A 63 27.95 24.47 -62.07
C ALA A 63 27.97 25.90 -62.63
N THR A 64 27.42 26.84 -61.87
CA THR A 64 27.46 28.30 -62.00
C THR A 64 28.28 28.81 -60.81
N GLY A 65 28.97 29.95 -60.92
CA GLY A 65 29.66 30.59 -59.79
C GLY A 65 28.73 30.83 -58.59
N ALA A 66 29.27 31.20 -57.44
CA ALA A 66 28.49 31.40 -56.23
C ALA A 66 28.49 32.85 -55.73
N GLY A 67 27.31 33.33 -55.35
CA GLY A 67 27.14 34.57 -54.57
C GLY A 67 27.68 34.43 -53.14
N ILE A 68 28.69 35.22 -52.80
CA ILE A 68 29.36 35.14 -51.48
C ILE A 68 28.46 35.63 -50.34
N ILE A 69 27.58 36.61 -50.56
CA ILE A 69 26.72 37.21 -49.53
C ILE A 69 25.36 36.51 -49.47
N ASP A 70 24.91 36.21 -48.24
CA ASP A 70 23.59 35.64 -47.98
C ASP A 70 22.48 36.67 -48.22
N ILE A 71 21.58 36.33 -49.14
CA ILE A 71 20.40 37.13 -49.46
C ILE A 71 19.09 36.36 -49.25
N PHE A 72 19.17 35.16 -48.67
CA PHE A 72 18.04 34.22 -48.57
C PHE A 72 17.66 33.85 -47.14
N SER A 73 18.58 33.95 -46.17
CA SER A 73 18.23 33.68 -44.76
C SER A 73 17.15 34.63 -44.23
N PRO A 74 16.40 34.23 -43.19
CA PRO A 74 15.45 35.11 -42.53
C PRO A 74 16.06 36.44 -42.07
N GLU A 75 17.30 36.41 -41.57
CA GLU A 75 18.07 37.57 -41.14
C GLU A 75 18.36 38.49 -42.33
N ALA A 76 18.87 37.92 -43.43
CA ALA A 76 19.15 38.67 -44.65
C ALA A 76 17.88 39.30 -45.26
N LEU A 77 16.81 38.52 -45.39
CA LEU A 77 15.53 38.99 -45.90
C LEU A 77 14.92 40.11 -45.03
N SER A 78 15.14 40.07 -43.72
CA SER A 78 14.71 41.12 -42.79
C SER A 78 15.47 42.42 -43.03
N ALA A 79 16.81 42.36 -43.12
CA ALA A 79 17.65 43.51 -43.44
C ALA A 79 17.30 44.12 -44.81
N ILE A 80 17.18 43.29 -45.85
CA ILE A 80 16.78 43.69 -47.20
C ILE A 80 15.38 44.33 -47.20
N SER A 81 14.42 43.78 -46.44
CA SER A 81 13.09 44.37 -46.30
C SER A 81 13.13 45.76 -45.64
N GLY A 82 14.04 45.98 -44.70
CA GLY A 82 14.29 47.29 -44.09
C GLY A 82 14.73 48.31 -45.14
N ILE A 83 15.76 47.96 -45.92
CA ILE A 83 16.27 48.78 -47.03
C ILE A 83 15.17 49.12 -48.04
N ASN A 84 14.43 48.11 -48.52
CA ASN A 84 13.35 48.28 -49.50
C ASN A 84 12.17 49.11 -48.99
N SER A 85 12.03 49.24 -47.67
CA SER A 85 11.02 50.14 -47.06
C SER A 85 11.48 51.59 -46.94
N GLY A 86 12.71 51.90 -47.38
CA GLY A 86 13.32 53.23 -47.32
C GLY A 86 13.85 53.60 -45.94
N GLN A 87 14.17 52.61 -45.09
CA GLN A 87 14.80 52.88 -43.80
C GLN A 87 16.22 53.41 -43.99
N ASN A 88 16.56 54.47 -43.28
CA ASN A 88 17.92 55.01 -43.20
C ASN A 88 18.59 54.52 -41.91
N ASN A 89 18.78 53.20 -41.82
CA ASN A 89 19.54 52.53 -40.77
C ASN A 89 20.62 51.71 -41.46
N PHE A 90 21.72 51.44 -40.76
CA PHE A 90 22.68 50.46 -41.27
C PHE A 90 22.02 49.08 -41.42
N ALA A 91 22.55 48.28 -42.33
CA ALA A 91 22.16 46.88 -42.49
C ALA A 91 23.37 46.03 -42.84
N GLU A 92 23.49 44.88 -42.20
CA GLU A 92 24.59 43.94 -42.42
C GLU A 92 24.04 42.60 -42.93
N LEU A 93 24.67 42.05 -43.95
CA LEU A 93 24.44 40.71 -44.48
C LEU A 93 25.76 39.93 -44.40
N ARG A 94 25.71 38.65 -44.04
CA ARG A 94 26.90 37.80 -43.83
C ARG A 94 27.09 36.82 -44.99
N GLN A 95 28.20 36.08 -44.97
CA GLN A 95 28.51 35.05 -45.94
C GLN A 95 27.36 34.03 -46.14
N SER A 96 27.09 33.65 -47.40
CA SER A 96 26.06 32.70 -47.82
C SER A 96 26.33 31.24 -47.44
N ALA A 97 27.55 30.96 -46.98
CA ALA A 97 27.99 29.67 -46.50
C ALA A 97 28.67 29.79 -45.13
N PRO A 98 28.75 28.71 -44.33
CA PRO A 98 29.43 28.73 -43.04
C PRO A 98 30.89 29.22 -43.15
N LEU A 99 31.38 29.89 -42.11
CA LEU A 99 32.78 30.33 -42.03
C LEU A 99 33.74 29.13 -42.15
N TYR A 100 34.91 29.36 -42.77
CA TYR A 100 35.93 28.35 -43.04
C TYR A 100 35.40 27.10 -43.75
N SER A 101 34.53 27.29 -44.75
CA SER A 101 33.95 26.19 -45.54
C SER A 101 34.42 26.21 -46.99
N THR A 102 34.14 25.13 -47.74
CA THR A 102 34.42 25.01 -49.18
C THR A 102 33.10 24.78 -49.92
N PRO A 103 32.25 25.82 -50.09
CA PRO A 103 30.85 25.64 -50.50
C PRO A 103 30.71 24.97 -51.86
N GLU A 104 31.66 25.22 -52.75
CA GLU A 104 31.69 24.72 -54.13
C GLU A 104 32.32 23.32 -54.27
N GLY A 105 32.94 22.78 -53.20
CA GLY A 105 33.59 21.46 -53.20
C GLY A 105 34.88 21.37 -54.03
N ASP A 106 35.43 22.52 -54.42
CA ASP A 106 36.65 22.71 -55.22
C ASP A 106 37.94 22.78 -54.38
N GLY A 107 37.80 22.87 -53.05
CA GLY A 107 38.89 22.97 -52.08
C GLY A 107 39.31 24.39 -51.70
N ARG A 108 38.68 25.43 -52.25
CA ARG A 108 38.90 26.83 -51.85
C ARG A 108 38.14 27.10 -50.56
N ILE A 109 38.80 27.76 -49.60
CA ILE A 109 38.21 27.98 -48.27
C ILE A 109 37.69 29.41 -48.20
N TRP A 110 36.38 29.57 -48.03
CA TRP A 110 35.77 30.85 -47.70
C TRP A 110 35.91 31.05 -46.19
N ILE A 111 36.65 32.08 -45.81
CA ILE A 111 36.93 32.39 -44.40
C ILE A 111 35.75 33.16 -43.82
N ASP A 112 35.42 34.30 -44.42
CA ASP A 112 34.35 35.18 -43.96
C ASP A 112 33.94 36.17 -45.07
N ALA A 113 32.74 36.71 -44.97
CA ALA A 113 32.26 37.78 -45.84
C ALA A 113 31.16 38.60 -45.19
N ALA A 114 31.09 39.88 -45.58
CA ALA A 114 30.07 40.81 -45.15
C ALA A 114 29.70 41.79 -46.26
N PHE A 115 28.42 42.13 -46.32
CA PHE A 115 27.92 43.33 -46.97
C PHE A 115 27.38 44.26 -45.88
N TYR A 116 27.68 45.54 -46.00
CA TYR A 116 27.26 46.58 -45.07
C TYR A 116 26.68 47.75 -45.86
N ARG A 117 25.39 48.04 -45.64
CA ARG A 117 24.71 49.27 -46.06
C ARG A 117 24.87 50.28 -44.95
N ASP A 118 25.46 51.43 -45.27
CA ASP A 118 25.53 52.57 -44.37
C ASP A 118 24.28 53.45 -44.43
N GLN A 119 24.13 54.37 -43.48
CA GLN A 119 23.15 55.45 -43.62
C GLN A 119 23.62 56.44 -44.70
N TYR A 120 22.67 57.19 -45.26
CA TYR A 120 22.96 58.19 -46.29
C TYR A 120 22.42 59.56 -45.92
N VAL A 121 23.07 60.60 -46.45
CA VAL A 121 22.70 61.99 -46.20
C VAL A 121 21.98 62.58 -47.41
N ALA A 122 20.65 62.60 -47.34
CA ALA A 122 19.80 63.32 -48.29
C ALA A 122 18.50 63.84 -47.65
N GLY A 123 18.09 65.05 -48.00
CA GLY A 123 16.86 65.65 -47.50
C GLY A 123 16.89 65.88 -45.98
N SER A 124 16.15 65.06 -45.22
CA SER A 124 16.14 65.07 -43.75
C SER A 124 16.87 63.88 -43.11
N ASN A 125 17.39 62.96 -43.93
CA ASN A 125 18.18 61.84 -43.46
C ASN A 125 19.57 62.32 -43.06
N GLN A 126 20.11 61.70 -42.02
CA GLN A 126 21.42 61.99 -41.46
C GLN A 126 22.15 60.67 -41.23
N ASP A 127 23.46 60.73 -41.29
CA ASP A 127 24.33 59.62 -40.99
C ASP A 127 24.64 59.57 -39.48
N ALA A 128 24.80 58.39 -38.88
CA ALA A 128 25.00 58.23 -37.44
C ALA A 128 26.47 58.23 -37.00
N THR A 129 27.38 58.03 -37.95
CA THR A 129 28.80 57.71 -37.79
C THR A 129 29.68 58.77 -38.47
N VAL A 130 29.24 60.03 -38.42
CA VAL A 130 29.97 61.20 -38.94
C VAL A 130 31.08 61.63 -37.99
N PHE A 131 32.29 61.83 -38.51
CA PHE A 131 33.42 62.37 -37.73
C PHE A 131 33.25 63.88 -37.43
N ASP A 132 33.33 64.26 -36.15
CA ASP A 132 33.41 65.66 -35.73
C ASP A 132 34.81 66.26 -36.01
N GLN A 133 34.93 67.59 -35.97
CA GLN A 133 36.14 68.29 -36.46
C GLN A 133 37.38 68.24 -35.53
N SER A 134 37.25 67.69 -34.32
CA SER A 134 38.24 67.72 -33.23
C SER A 134 39.29 66.61 -33.31
N ILE A 135 38.89 65.33 -33.31
CA ILE A 135 39.76 64.14 -33.37
C ILE A 135 39.23 63.22 -34.46
N ASN A 136 39.91 63.19 -35.62
CA ASN A 136 39.36 62.63 -36.87
C ASN A 136 40.42 62.27 -37.91
N LYS A 137 41.57 61.74 -37.49
CA LYS A 137 42.63 61.28 -38.39
C LYS A 137 42.74 59.76 -38.35
N ASN A 138 43.17 59.18 -39.48
CA ASN A 138 43.43 57.73 -39.58
C ASN A 138 44.47 57.21 -38.60
N PHE A 139 45.34 58.06 -38.07
CA PHE A 139 46.37 57.67 -37.09
C PHE A 139 46.03 58.13 -35.67
N ASP A 140 44.83 58.67 -35.42
CA ASP A 140 44.36 58.88 -34.05
C ASP A 140 43.92 57.53 -33.45
N ASP A 141 43.84 57.45 -32.11
CA ASP A 141 43.25 56.29 -31.45
C ASP A 141 41.77 56.20 -31.85
N PRO A 142 41.30 55.08 -32.42
CA PRO A 142 39.91 54.95 -32.85
C PRO A 142 38.91 55.12 -31.70
N ARG A 143 39.33 54.81 -30.47
CA ARG A 143 38.51 55.00 -29.24
C ARG A 143 38.42 56.47 -28.84
N ALA A 144 39.30 57.33 -29.34
CA ALA A 144 39.28 58.78 -29.12
C ALA A 144 38.53 59.55 -30.22
N TRP A 145 38.12 58.89 -31.32
CA TRP A 145 37.35 59.54 -32.37
C TRP A 145 36.03 60.08 -31.83
N GLU A 146 35.69 61.30 -32.23
CA GLU A 146 34.44 61.94 -31.84
C GLU A 146 33.41 61.76 -32.96
N LEU A 147 32.55 60.74 -32.84
CA LEU A 147 31.46 60.48 -33.79
C LEU A 147 30.17 61.19 -33.38
N LYS A 148 29.33 61.52 -34.37
CA LYS A 148 28.01 62.14 -34.15
C LYS A 148 27.04 61.79 -35.26
N VAL A 149 25.76 61.97 -34.96
CA VAL A 149 24.73 62.06 -36.01
C VAL A 149 24.87 63.39 -36.75
N GLY A 150 24.95 63.38 -38.08
CA GLY A 150 25.13 64.60 -38.85
C GLY A 150 25.05 64.45 -40.36
N ASP A 151 25.43 65.54 -41.03
CA ASP A 151 25.48 65.60 -42.49
C ASP A 151 26.93 65.46 -42.95
N VAL A 152 27.17 64.70 -44.02
CA VAL A 152 28.43 64.61 -44.75
C VAL A 152 28.27 65.11 -46.18
N PRO A 153 29.33 65.66 -46.81
CA PRO A 153 29.32 65.91 -48.25
C PRO A 153 29.04 64.63 -49.05
N ALA A 154 28.24 64.70 -50.12
CA ALA A 154 27.86 63.54 -50.93
C ALA A 154 29.06 62.69 -51.41
N LYS A 155 30.13 63.32 -51.87
CA LYS A 155 31.38 62.64 -52.27
C LYS A 155 32.17 61.96 -51.14
N THR A 156 31.67 62.04 -49.92
CA THR A 156 32.25 61.38 -48.74
C THR A 156 31.22 60.53 -48.01
N ASP A 157 29.98 60.50 -48.49
CA ASP A 157 28.87 59.70 -47.97
C ASP A 157 29.02 58.28 -48.51
N ILE A 158 29.43 57.35 -47.65
CA ILE A 158 29.63 55.93 -47.98
C ILE A 158 28.25 55.28 -48.01
N ILE A 159 27.97 54.39 -48.97
CA ILE A 159 26.64 53.78 -49.12
C ILE A 159 26.67 52.27 -48.93
N ASP A 160 27.44 51.58 -49.77
CA ASP A 160 27.57 50.12 -49.71
C ASP A 160 29.02 49.76 -49.50
N VAL A 161 29.28 48.78 -48.66
CA VAL A 161 30.59 48.16 -48.45
C VAL A 161 30.44 46.66 -48.57
N TYR A 162 31.40 46.01 -49.21
CA TYR A 162 31.52 44.56 -49.28
C TYR A 162 32.90 44.15 -48.84
N ALA A 163 33.03 43.04 -48.13
CA ALA A 163 34.33 42.46 -47.82
C ALA A 163 34.27 40.94 -47.82
N HIS A 164 35.34 40.29 -48.25
CA HIS A 164 35.45 38.84 -48.27
C HIS A 164 36.90 38.37 -48.07
N LEU A 165 37.09 37.31 -47.30
CA LEU A 165 38.35 36.61 -47.14
C LEU A 165 38.21 35.18 -47.66
N ARG A 166 39.16 34.74 -48.52
CA ARG A 166 39.22 33.34 -48.97
C ARG A 166 40.64 32.84 -49.17
N ARG A 167 40.83 31.53 -49.18
CA ARG A 167 42.07 30.85 -49.58
C ARG A 167 41.87 30.07 -50.88
N ASP A 168 42.84 30.20 -51.77
CA ASP A 168 42.86 29.57 -53.09
C ASP A 168 43.05 28.03 -52.99
N PHE A 169 42.87 27.30 -54.11
CA PHE A 169 43.13 25.86 -54.19
C PHE A 169 44.05 25.49 -55.37
N PRO A 170 45.15 24.73 -55.15
CA PRO A 170 45.67 24.29 -53.86
C PRO A 170 45.98 25.49 -52.96
N ILE A 171 45.91 25.33 -51.63
CA ILE A 171 46.06 26.43 -50.65
C ILE A 171 47.45 27.04 -50.76
N THR A 172 47.57 28.05 -51.62
CA THR A 172 48.81 28.77 -51.89
C THR A 172 48.77 30.22 -51.41
N PHE A 173 47.60 30.85 -51.49
CA PHE A 173 47.41 32.25 -51.12
C PHE A 173 46.05 32.47 -50.48
N GLN A 174 46.01 33.33 -49.49
CA GLN A 174 44.82 34.00 -49.00
C GLN A 174 44.63 35.32 -49.77
N TRP A 175 43.38 35.61 -50.08
CA TRP A 175 42.93 36.81 -50.75
C TRP A 175 41.92 37.54 -49.87
N ALA A 176 42.08 38.85 -49.81
CA ALA A 176 41.13 39.77 -49.22
C ALA A 176 40.51 40.62 -50.34
N TYR A 177 39.19 40.58 -50.41
CA TYR A 177 38.39 41.38 -51.33
C TYR A 177 37.66 42.45 -50.54
N ILE A 178 37.59 43.65 -51.10
CA ILE A 178 36.82 44.72 -50.52
C ILE A 178 36.29 45.64 -51.60
N ALA A 179 35.07 46.09 -51.43
CA ALA A 179 34.44 47.05 -52.31
C ALA A 179 33.70 48.10 -51.51
N ALA A 180 33.57 49.31 -52.07
CA ALA A 180 32.74 50.34 -51.49
C ALA A 180 32.16 51.27 -52.55
N SER A 181 31.00 51.84 -52.24
CA SER A 181 30.39 52.92 -53.02
C SER A 181 30.22 54.20 -52.22
N THR A 182 30.24 55.33 -52.92
CA THR A 182 29.85 56.65 -52.39
C THR A 182 28.63 57.20 -53.13
N SER A 183 27.90 58.15 -52.56
CA SER A 183 26.69 58.69 -53.22
C SER A 183 26.98 59.59 -54.44
N ASP A 184 28.16 60.21 -54.54
CA ASP A 184 28.52 61.15 -55.63
C ASP A 184 29.48 60.58 -56.68
N ALA A 185 29.18 60.88 -57.94
CA ALA A 185 29.84 60.41 -59.16
C ALA A 185 30.90 61.40 -59.69
N ASP A 186 31.53 62.18 -58.81
CA ASP A 186 32.44 63.27 -59.23
C ASP A 186 33.88 62.82 -59.50
N GLY A 187 34.19 61.54 -59.18
CA GLY A 187 35.49 60.92 -59.42
C GLY A 187 36.63 61.48 -58.55
N SER A 188 36.30 62.14 -57.42
CA SER A 188 37.25 62.74 -56.47
C SER A 188 37.17 62.15 -55.05
N ASN A 189 36.67 60.92 -54.96
CA ASN A 189 36.49 60.18 -53.72
C ASN A 189 37.82 59.74 -53.10
N HIS A 190 37.85 59.67 -51.77
CA HIS A 190 39.01 59.27 -50.96
C HIS A 190 38.52 58.34 -49.87
N LEU A 191 38.83 57.05 -49.98
CA LEU A 191 38.36 56.01 -49.08
C LEU A 191 39.55 55.35 -48.38
N ASP A 192 39.36 54.94 -47.13
CA ASP A 192 40.34 54.19 -46.36
C ASP A 192 39.66 52.95 -45.79
N PHE A 193 40.22 51.79 -46.10
CA PHE A 193 39.80 50.51 -45.56
C PHE A 193 40.80 50.10 -44.50
N GLU A 194 40.36 50.06 -43.26
CA GLU A 194 41.21 49.75 -42.11
C GLU A 194 40.79 48.44 -41.49
N TYR A 195 41.77 47.57 -41.32
CA TYR A 195 41.64 46.22 -40.83
C TYR A 195 42.31 46.13 -39.47
N PHE A 196 41.50 45.89 -38.45
CA PHE A 196 41.93 45.68 -37.08
C PHE A 196 42.10 44.19 -36.82
N ARG A 197 43.16 43.78 -36.13
CA ARG A 197 43.37 42.39 -35.70
C ARG A 197 42.47 42.03 -34.53
N LYS A 198 42.27 42.98 -33.62
CA LYS A 198 41.34 42.85 -32.51
C LYS A 198 39.92 43.20 -32.95
N ARG A 199 38.93 42.59 -32.31
CA ARG A 199 37.52 42.93 -32.56
C ARG A 199 37.16 44.24 -31.87
N ILE A 200 36.56 45.13 -32.64
CA ILE A 200 36.05 46.41 -32.17
C ILE A 200 34.58 46.57 -32.55
N GLN A 201 33.85 47.30 -31.72
CA GLN A 201 32.42 47.55 -31.91
C GLN A 201 32.07 48.99 -31.55
N LEU A 202 30.90 49.45 -32.01
CA LEU A 202 30.32 50.73 -31.60
C LEU A 202 29.49 50.57 -30.32
N ASP A 203 29.88 51.27 -29.25
CA ASP A 203 29.04 51.50 -28.07
C ASP A 203 28.57 52.96 -28.04
N GLY A 204 27.37 53.18 -28.58
CA GLY A 204 26.85 54.52 -28.85
C GLY A 204 27.65 55.22 -29.96
N PHE A 205 28.44 56.22 -29.60
CA PHE A 205 29.32 56.97 -30.52
C PHE A 205 30.81 56.69 -30.30
N ASN A 206 31.14 55.70 -29.46
CA ASN A 206 32.53 55.37 -29.14
C ASN A 206 32.89 54.00 -29.74
N ILE A 207 34.10 53.90 -30.26
CA ILE A 207 34.69 52.60 -30.60
C ILE A 207 35.24 51.99 -29.31
N VAL A 208 34.89 50.72 -29.06
CA VAL A 208 35.39 49.94 -27.93
C VAL A 208 35.83 48.57 -28.40
N TYR A 209 36.73 47.92 -27.67
CA TYR A 209 37.04 46.50 -27.91
C TYR A 209 35.84 45.64 -27.52
N GLU A 210 35.55 44.60 -28.32
CA GLU A 210 34.51 43.63 -27.98
C GLU A 210 34.88 42.86 -26.70
N ASN A 211 36.15 42.50 -26.56
CA ASN A 211 36.72 41.93 -25.34
C ASN A 211 37.55 43.00 -24.60
N PRO A 212 37.07 43.55 -23.46
CA PRO A 212 37.78 44.59 -22.73
C PRO A 212 39.14 44.15 -22.18
N THR A 213 39.40 42.84 -22.07
CA THR A 213 40.70 42.33 -21.60
C THR A 213 41.80 42.39 -22.67
N GLU A 214 41.42 42.58 -23.94
CA GLU A 214 42.33 42.80 -25.05
C GLU A 214 42.75 44.27 -25.21
N GLU A 215 42.25 45.15 -24.35
CA GLU A 215 42.66 46.55 -24.29
C GLU A 215 44.17 46.64 -24.01
N GLY A 216 44.91 47.31 -24.90
CA GLY A 216 46.38 47.36 -24.87
C GLY A 216 46.95 48.71 -25.30
N LEU A 217 48.19 48.96 -24.84
CA LEU A 217 48.97 50.19 -24.93
C LEU A 217 49.62 50.42 -26.31
N ASP A 218 48.84 50.53 -27.37
CA ASP A 218 49.34 50.72 -28.75
C ASP A 218 48.50 51.79 -29.52
N CYS A 219 47.89 52.75 -28.82
CA CYS A 219 46.97 53.75 -29.38
C CYS A 219 45.77 53.12 -30.12
N GLY A 220 45.14 52.13 -29.48
CA GLY A 220 43.90 51.53 -29.96
C GLY A 220 44.05 50.57 -31.15
N HIS A 221 45.28 50.16 -31.47
CA HIS A 221 45.62 49.29 -32.61
C HIS A 221 46.43 48.07 -32.16
N THR A 222 46.70 47.15 -33.09
CA THR A 222 47.61 46.01 -32.90
C THR A 222 48.91 46.24 -33.66
N THR A 223 50.04 46.24 -32.96
CA THR A 223 51.36 46.48 -33.54
C THR A 223 51.95 45.25 -34.23
N TYR A 224 52.53 45.42 -35.43
CA TYR A 224 53.34 44.36 -36.04
C TYR A 224 54.65 44.12 -35.27
N LYS A 225 54.99 42.85 -35.05
CA LYS A 225 56.31 42.42 -34.56
C LYS A 225 57.00 41.53 -35.58
N PHE A 226 58.28 41.81 -35.80
CA PHE A 226 59.10 41.11 -36.77
C PHE A 226 60.28 40.41 -36.10
N GLY A 227 60.54 39.17 -36.53
CA GLY A 227 61.68 38.39 -36.09
C GLY A 227 62.99 38.87 -36.69
N ALA A 228 64.09 38.28 -36.21
CA ALA A 228 65.45 38.65 -36.63
C ALA A 228 65.72 38.47 -38.15
N THR A 229 64.93 37.61 -38.82
CA THR A 229 64.99 37.34 -40.27
C THR A 229 63.99 38.15 -41.08
N GLY A 230 63.18 39.00 -40.44
CA GLY A 230 62.17 39.86 -41.05
C GLY A 230 60.79 39.22 -41.18
N ASN A 231 60.66 37.92 -40.89
CA ASN A 231 59.37 37.23 -40.82
C ASN A 231 58.45 37.91 -39.80
N VAL A 232 57.15 37.90 -40.07
CA VAL A 232 56.14 38.38 -39.12
C VAL A 232 56.06 37.37 -37.97
N GLU A 233 56.26 37.84 -36.74
CA GLU A 233 56.06 37.05 -35.51
C GLU A 233 54.72 37.40 -34.85
N GLU A 234 54.27 38.66 -35.00
CA GLU A 234 52.95 39.13 -34.60
C GLU A 234 52.39 39.99 -35.74
N HIS A 235 51.19 39.64 -36.20
CA HIS A 235 50.51 40.38 -37.25
C HIS A 235 49.75 41.55 -36.62
N GLY A 236 49.92 42.76 -37.17
CA GLY A 236 49.26 43.97 -36.70
C GLY A 236 48.18 44.49 -37.67
N ASP A 237 47.68 45.69 -37.36
CA ASP A 237 46.63 46.37 -38.10
C ASP A 237 47.14 46.93 -39.43
N ILE A 238 46.24 46.98 -40.42
CA ILE A 238 46.56 47.34 -41.81
C ILE A 238 45.59 48.41 -42.28
N LEU A 239 46.08 49.38 -43.03
CA LEU A 239 45.26 50.38 -43.67
C LEU A 239 45.57 50.45 -45.17
N LEU A 240 44.51 50.30 -45.97
CA LEU A 240 44.49 50.51 -47.41
C LEU A 240 43.85 51.87 -47.71
N SER A 241 44.65 52.83 -48.15
CA SER A 241 44.19 54.17 -48.49
C SER A 241 44.06 54.30 -50.00
N VAL A 242 42.88 54.71 -50.47
CA VAL A 242 42.48 54.77 -51.88
C VAL A 242 42.15 56.20 -52.26
N ASP A 243 42.85 56.71 -53.27
CA ASP A 243 42.60 58.03 -53.85
C ASP A 243 42.20 57.93 -55.32
N TYR A 244 41.04 58.49 -55.66
CA TYR A 244 40.61 58.51 -57.06
C TYR A 244 41.39 59.59 -57.80
N LYS A 245 41.98 59.23 -58.95
CA LYS A 245 42.71 60.12 -59.83
C LYS A 245 42.05 60.19 -61.20
N GLN A 246 42.35 61.28 -61.91
CA GLN A 246 41.86 61.52 -63.27
C GLN A 246 40.32 61.46 -63.41
N GLY A 247 39.58 61.82 -62.36
CA GLY A 247 38.11 61.73 -62.32
C GLY A 247 37.66 60.27 -62.31
N GLY A 248 38.12 59.47 -61.35
CA GLY A 248 37.80 58.04 -61.22
C GLY A 248 38.52 57.08 -62.17
N ARG A 249 39.29 57.57 -63.15
CA ARG A 249 39.90 56.66 -64.15
C ARG A 249 41.09 55.84 -63.67
N GLU A 250 41.67 56.23 -62.54
CA GLU A 250 42.81 55.55 -61.89
C GLU A 250 42.59 55.56 -60.38
N ALA A 251 43.06 54.51 -59.69
CA ALA A 251 43.10 54.45 -58.23
C ALA A 251 44.56 54.45 -57.76
N ASP A 252 44.90 55.42 -56.91
CA ASP A 252 46.17 55.46 -56.19
C ASP A 252 46.00 54.73 -54.86
N ILE A 253 46.68 53.60 -54.69
CA ILE A 253 46.60 52.78 -53.49
C ILE A 253 47.86 52.95 -52.65
N THR A 254 47.67 53.28 -51.37
CA THR A 254 48.72 53.31 -50.35
C THR A 254 48.44 52.27 -49.27
N LEU A 255 49.39 51.36 -49.09
CA LEU A 255 49.36 50.36 -48.02
C LEU A 255 50.16 50.85 -46.81
N LEU A 256 49.56 50.76 -45.63
CA LEU A 256 50.20 51.09 -44.36
C LEU A 256 49.98 49.97 -43.34
N VAL A 257 50.96 49.79 -42.45
CA VAL A 257 50.91 48.85 -41.33
C VAL A 257 51.19 49.58 -40.03
N TRP A 258 50.53 49.18 -38.95
CA TRP A 258 50.75 49.77 -37.63
C TRP A 258 52.02 49.20 -36.99
N ILE A 259 52.95 50.07 -36.59
CA ILE A 259 54.22 49.67 -35.98
C ILE A 259 54.53 50.48 -34.71
N ASP A 260 55.38 49.93 -33.84
CA ASP A 260 56.11 50.71 -32.85
C ASP A 260 57.40 51.25 -33.47
N LYS A 261 57.51 52.57 -33.57
CA LYS A 261 58.71 53.24 -34.08
C LYS A 261 59.94 53.02 -33.19
N ASN A 262 59.79 52.59 -31.94
CA ASN A 262 60.93 52.22 -31.11
C ASN A 262 61.66 50.97 -31.62
N ASP A 263 60.99 50.11 -32.38
CA ASP A 263 61.60 48.98 -33.08
C ASP A 263 62.41 49.47 -34.30
N PHE A 264 62.11 50.68 -34.81
CA PHE A 264 62.77 51.33 -35.94
C PHE A 264 63.16 52.79 -35.63
N PRO A 265 64.03 53.02 -34.63
CA PRO A 265 64.27 54.36 -34.09
C PRO A 265 65.01 55.28 -35.08
N THR A 266 65.69 54.71 -36.09
CA THR A 266 66.43 55.45 -37.12
C THR A 266 66.15 54.91 -38.52
N ASP A 267 66.38 55.72 -39.56
CA ASP A 267 66.27 55.29 -40.97
C ASP A 267 67.16 54.06 -41.28
N ALA A 268 68.27 53.89 -40.56
CA ALA A 268 69.16 52.74 -40.72
C ALA A 268 68.51 51.41 -40.27
N ASP A 269 67.56 51.47 -39.34
CA ASP A 269 66.83 50.28 -38.86
C ASP A 269 65.80 49.83 -39.90
N PHE A 270 65.11 50.79 -40.52
CA PHE A 270 64.26 50.53 -41.69
C PHE A 270 65.05 50.01 -42.89
N ASP A 271 66.22 50.61 -43.18
CA ASP A 271 67.13 50.11 -44.23
C ASP A 271 67.55 48.66 -43.94
N ASN A 272 67.91 48.35 -42.69
CA ASN A 272 68.30 46.99 -42.30
C ASN A 272 67.15 46.01 -42.50
N PHE A 273 65.93 46.35 -42.06
CA PHE A 273 64.76 45.52 -42.30
C PHE A 273 64.52 45.26 -43.78
N ASN A 274 64.64 46.30 -44.62
CA ASN A 274 64.53 46.21 -46.08
C ASN A 274 65.64 45.36 -46.75
N THR A 275 66.58 44.78 -45.98
CA THR A 275 67.55 43.78 -46.48
C THR A 275 67.29 42.35 -46.01
N LEU A 276 66.37 42.14 -45.07
CA LEU A 276 66.10 40.83 -44.45
C LEU A 276 65.38 39.87 -45.40
N GLY A 277 65.79 38.60 -45.43
CA GLY A 277 65.35 37.63 -46.45
C GLY A 277 63.87 37.22 -46.36
N ASP A 278 63.33 37.13 -45.15
CA ASP A 278 62.00 36.58 -44.91
C ASP A 278 60.94 37.67 -44.67
N ARG A 279 61.30 38.94 -44.87
CA ARG A 279 60.36 40.06 -44.76
C ARG A 279 59.27 39.99 -45.83
N PRO A 280 58.01 40.36 -45.50
CA PRO A 280 56.92 40.35 -46.48
C PRO A 280 56.94 41.57 -47.42
N PHE A 281 57.37 42.73 -46.93
CA PHE A 281 57.37 44.00 -47.66
C PHE A 281 58.63 44.82 -47.37
N ASP A 282 58.79 45.92 -48.12
CA ASP A 282 59.76 46.97 -47.82
C ASP A 282 59.03 48.16 -47.18
N PHE A 283 59.60 48.77 -46.15
CA PHE A 283 59.16 50.10 -45.71
C PHE A 283 59.49 51.14 -46.79
N TYR A 284 58.59 52.09 -47.00
CA TYR A 284 58.70 53.06 -48.08
C TYR A 284 59.41 54.35 -47.63
N ASP A 285 60.48 54.70 -48.35
CA ASP A 285 61.19 55.98 -48.26
C ASP A 285 60.76 56.90 -49.42
N ASP A 286 60.29 58.12 -49.09
CA ASP A 286 59.82 59.10 -50.08
C ASP A 286 60.96 59.97 -50.68
N GLY A 287 62.20 59.69 -50.29
CA GLY A 287 63.39 60.46 -50.63
C GLY A 287 63.73 61.55 -49.60
N ASN A 288 62.89 61.74 -48.58
CA ASN A 288 63.13 62.57 -47.40
C ASN A 288 63.08 61.75 -46.09
N GLY A 289 63.09 60.41 -46.18
CA GLY A 289 63.00 59.50 -45.04
C GLY A 289 61.79 58.56 -45.14
N TYR A 290 61.72 57.62 -44.22
CA TYR A 290 60.63 56.65 -44.14
C TYR A 290 59.31 57.32 -43.71
N VAL A 291 58.23 57.03 -44.45
CA VAL A 291 56.92 57.65 -44.22
C VAL A 291 56.24 57.01 -43.02
N PHE A 292 56.04 57.80 -41.98
CA PHE A 292 55.42 57.39 -40.71
C PHE A 292 54.45 58.45 -40.20
N ALA A 293 53.21 58.04 -39.94
CA ALA A 293 52.16 58.85 -39.34
C ALA A 293 51.96 58.44 -37.88
N ALA A 294 52.58 59.20 -36.97
CA ALA A 294 52.54 58.96 -35.53
C ALA A 294 51.14 59.21 -34.94
N CYS A 295 50.78 58.43 -33.93
CA CYS A 295 49.58 58.67 -33.14
C CYS A 295 49.62 60.02 -32.42
N THR A 296 48.51 60.77 -32.50
CA THR A 296 48.42 62.13 -31.92
C THR A 296 47.39 62.30 -30.81
N ASN A 297 46.36 61.44 -30.72
CA ASN A 297 45.26 61.56 -29.77
C ASN A 297 44.94 60.20 -29.12
N SER A 298 45.86 59.67 -28.31
CA SER A 298 45.62 58.44 -27.54
C SER A 298 44.83 58.71 -26.26
N ILE A 299 43.95 57.76 -25.90
CA ILE A 299 43.24 57.78 -24.61
C ILE A 299 44.13 57.30 -23.44
N GLU A 300 45.24 56.62 -23.73
CA GLU A 300 46.15 55.98 -22.75
C GLU A 300 47.38 56.84 -22.42
N GLY A 301 47.58 57.97 -23.13
CA GLY A 301 48.63 58.94 -22.84
C GLY A 301 49.43 59.36 -24.07
N ASP A 302 50.74 59.56 -23.90
CA ASP A 302 51.65 59.85 -25.03
C ASP A 302 52.15 58.54 -25.63
N GLU A 303 51.52 58.16 -26.74
CA GLU A 303 51.82 56.95 -27.52
C GLU A 303 52.31 57.32 -28.93
N SER A 304 52.98 58.46 -29.05
CA SER A 304 53.48 59.00 -30.33
C SER A 304 54.60 58.17 -30.99
N ASN A 305 55.08 57.13 -30.32
CA ASN A 305 55.95 56.11 -30.90
C ASN A 305 55.18 55.11 -31.78
N PHE A 306 53.89 54.92 -31.57
CA PHE A 306 53.06 54.06 -32.42
C PHE A 306 52.47 54.83 -33.59
N GLY A 307 52.23 54.15 -34.71
CA GLY A 307 51.65 54.78 -35.88
C GLY A 307 51.72 53.96 -37.16
N TYR A 308 51.08 54.48 -38.20
CA TYR A 308 51.09 53.87 -39.52
C TYR A 308 52.39 54.16 -40.27
N ALA A 309 53.14 53.11 -40.59
CA ALA A 309 54.26 53.16 -41.52
C ALA A 309 53.81 52.72 -42.91
N ARG A 310 54.20 53.49 -43.93
CA ARG A 310 53.89 53.14 -45.31
C ARG A 310 54.80 52.03 -45.80
N ILE A 311 54.22 51.07 -46.51
CA ILE A 311 54.95 49.94 -47.10
C ILE A 311 54.88 49.94 -48.63
N THR A 312 55.76 49.15 -49.23
CA THR A 312 55.77 48.82 -50.65
C THR A 312 56.19 47.37 -50.83
N LEU A 313 55.98 46.84 -52.02
CA LEU A 313 56.33 45.45 -52.33
C LEU A 313 57.84 45.26 -52.30
N ARG A 314 58.28 44.20 -51.63
CA ARG A 314 59.69 43.84 -51.61
C ARG A 314 60.18 43.52 -53.03
N GLN A 315 61.41 43.91 -53.32
CA GLN A 315 62.05 43.61 -54.60
C GLN A 315 62.11 42.10 -54.85
N GLY A 316 61.71 41.64 -56.05
CA GLY A 316 61.82 40.24 -56.47
C GLY A 316 60.53 39.42 -56.41
N ILE A 317 59.39 40.00 -56.02
CA ILE A 317 58.07 39.36 -56.20
C ILE A 317 57.69 39.37 -57.70
N SER A 318 57.30 38.21 -58.24
CA SER A 318 56.96 38.04 -59.66
C SER A 318 55.47 38.20 -59.99
N GLN A 319 54.61 38.34 -58.98
CA GLN A 319 53.15 38.48 -59.13
C GLN A 319 52.71 39.86 -58.64
N VAL A 320 51.70 40.42 -59.28
CA VAL A 320 51.01 41.63 -58.81
C VAL A 320 50.11 41.20 -57.64
N PRO A 321 50.19 41.83 -56.45
CA PRO A 321 49.45 41.41 -55.27
C PRO A 321 48.24 42.30 -54.94
N VAL A 322 48.02 43.38 -55.69
CA VAL A 322 46.86 44.26 -55.51
C VAL A 322 46.26 44.54 -56.88
N PHE A 323 44.96 44.31 -56.99
CA PHE A 323 44.16 44.54 -58.18
C PHE A 323 42.98 45.43 -57.79
N SER A 324 42.53 46.24 -58.74
CA SER A 324 41.43 47.16 -58.49
C SER A 324 40.59 47.33 -59.74
N GLN A 325 39.32 47.67 -59.53
CA GLN A 325 38.44 48.07 -60.60
C GLN A 325 37.51 49.18 -60.10
N LEU A 326 37.35 50.22 -60.93
CA LEU A 326 36.36 51.27 -60.72
C LEU A 326 35.36 51.22 -61.86
N ASN A 327 34.09 51.48 -61.58
CA ASN A 327 33.04 51.65 -62.59
C ASN A 327 33.17 52.98 -63.38
N ASN A 328 34.37 53.26 -63.90
CA ASN A 328 34.77 54.53 -64.51
C ASN A 328 34.40 54.70 -65.99
N THR A 329 33.84 53.67 -66.60
CA THR A 329 33.38 53.71 -68.00
C THR A 329 31.88 53.81 -68.14
N GLY A 330 31.11 53.48 -67.10
CA GLY A 330 29.66 53.52 -67.11
C GLY A 330 29.07 52.98 -65.81
N PRO A 331 27.75 53.14 -65.61
CA PRO A 331 27.08 52.53 -64.46
C PRO A 331 27.17 51.01 -64.53
N THR A 332 27.21 50.37 -63.36
CA THR A 332 27.31 48.91 -63.19
C THR A 332 26.17 48.41 -62.30
N ALA A 333 25.83 47.13 -62.38
CA ALA A 333 24.68 46.61 -61.65
C ALA A 333 24.89 46.72 -60.13
N ALA A 334 23.88 47.20 -59.41
CA ALA A 334 23.87 47.24 -57.94
C ALA A 334 23.06 46.03 -57.41
N PRO A 335 23.03 45.78 -56.09
CA PRO A 335 22.24 44.70 -55.51
C PRO A 335 20.78 44.69 -55.93
N PRO A 336 20.05 43.56 -55.79
CA PRO A 336 18.63 43.48 -56.11
C PRO A 336 17.76 44.46 -55.32
N TRP A 337 18.23 44.90 -54.16
CA TRP A 337 17.61 45.94 -53.33
C TRP A 337 18.13 47.36 -53.63
N GLY A 338 18.89 47.56 -54.71
CA GLY A 338 19.42 48.85 -55.15
C GLY A 338 20.43 49.50 -54.20
N THR A 339 20.99 50.60 -54.66
CA THR A 339 21.89 51.51 -53.93
C THR A 339 21.28 52.93 -53.88
N ILE A 340 21.96 53.89 -53.28
CA ILE A 340 21.50 55.28 -53.11
C ILE A 340 22.40 56.24 -53.90
N ASP A 341 21.78 57.10 -54.73
CA ASP A 341 22.51 58.13 -55.47
C ASP A 341 22.63 59.45 -54.69
N SER A 342 23.38 60.42 -55.24
CA SER A 342 23.55 61.77 -54.66
C SER A 342 22.26 62.56 -54.43
N GLY A 343 21.13 62.14 -55.04
CA GLY A 343 19.81 62.71 -54.82
C GLY A 343 19.08 62.12 -53.60
N GLY A 344 19.58 61.02 -53.06
CA GLY A 344 18.92 60.20 -52.06
C GLY A 344 17.89 59.24 -52.66
N ASP A 345 17.90 59.05 -53.98
CA ASP A 345 16.98 58.15 -54.67
C ASP A 345 17.58 56.73 -54.73
N GLN A 346 16.73 55.72 -54.53
CA GLN A 346 17.13 54.32 -54.68
C GLN A 346 17.24 53.96 -56.17
N VAL A 347 18.42 53.55 -56.60
CA VAL A 347 18.75 53.19 -57.99
C VAL A 347 19.29 51.75 -58.05
N PHE A 348 19.14 51.08 -59.19
CA PHE A 348 19.54 49.65 -59.34
C PHE A 348 20.86 49.47 -60.08
N GLU A 349 21.57 50.57 -60.30
CA GLU A 349 22.92 50.58 -60.86
C GLU A 349 23.76 51.52 -60.00
N TYR A 350 25.01 51.14 -59.71
CA TYR A 350 26.01 52.04 -59.18
C TYR A 350 26.32 53.11 -60.23
N PRO A 351 26.12 54.41 -59.95
CA PRO A 351 26.46 55.47 -60.88
C PRO A 351 27.96 55.44 -61.24
N THR A 352 28.33 55.93 -62.42
CA THR A 352 29.74 55.97 -62.85
C THR A 352 30.62 56.67 -61.83
N ASP A 353 31.83 56.16 -61.60
CA ASP A 353 32.83 56.69 -60.66
C ASP A 353 32.45 56.61 -59.17
N THR A 354 31.41 55.85 -58.79
CA THR A 354 31.01 55.70 -57.38
C THR A 354 31.46 54.40 -56.74
N PHE A 355 31.62 53.30 -57.49
CA PHE A 355 31.87 51.98 -56.94
C PHE A 355 33.27 51.48 -57.31
N VAL A 356 34.01 51.07 -56.28
CA VAL A 356 35.36 50.53 -56.39
C VAL A 356 35.45 49.16 -55.74
N GLU A 357 36.24 48.29 -56.36
CA GLU A 357 36.54 46.95 -55.88
C GLU A 357 38.04 46.69 -55.88
N PHE A 358 38.48 45.86 -54.94
CA PHE A 358 39.87 45.49 -54.76
C PHE A 358 40.03 44.01 -54.46
N ALA A 359 41.10 43.42 -54.98
CA ALA A 359 41.62 42.15 -54.53
C ALA A 359 43.06 42.32 -54.05
N ILE A 360 43.33 41.82 -52.85
CA ILE A 360 44.62 41.88 -52.19
C ILE A 360 45.07 40.46 -51.90
N ASN A 361 46.23 40.06 -52.42
CA ASN A 361 46.89 38.83 -52.03
C ASN A 361 47.55 39.03 -50.66
N SER A 362 46.81 38.70 -49.60
CA SER A 362 47.23 38.95 -48.22
C SER A 362 48.44 38.11 -47.83
N THR A 363 48.64 36.93 -48.42
CA THR A 363 49.84 36.11 -48.18
C THR A 363 51.10 36.75 -48.72
N LEU A 364 51.09 37.25 -49.96
CA LEU A 364 52.26 37.92 -50.55
C LEU A 364 52.65 39.21 -49.83
N LEU A 365 51.68 39.88 -49.22
CA LEU A 365 51.86 41.09 -48.44
C LEU A 365 52.17 40.84 -46.96
N GLY A 366 52.19 39.58 -46.51
CA GLY A 366 52.43 39.23 -45.10
C GLY A 366 51.34 39.69 -44.15
N PHE A 367 50.10 39.78 -44.65
CA PHE A 367 48.91 40.10 -43.89
C PHE A 367 48.16 38.84 -43.45
N ASP A 368 48.28 37.76 -44.23
CA ASP A 368 47.81 36.42 -43.87
C ASP A 368 48.66 35.85 -42.74
N THR A 369 48.01 35.38 -41.67
CA THR A 369 48.70 34.75 -40.54
C THR A 369 49.33 33.40 -40.89
N GLN A 370 49.05 32.88 -42.10
CA GLN A 370 49.51 31.58 -42.60
C GLN A 370 49.07 30.42 -41.70
N SER A 371 47.98 30.60 -40.95
CA SER A 371 47.45 29.59 -40.04
C SER A 371 47.30 28.24 -40.74
N GLU A 372 47.97 27.23 -40.17
CA GLU A 372 47.92 25.86 -40.63
C GLU A 372 46.59 25.21 -40.24
N SER A 373 46.27 24.08 -40.88
CA SER A 373 45.14 23.23 -40.51
C SER A 373 45.19 22.87 -39.02
N GLY A 374 44.10 23.10 -38.28
CA GLY A 374 44.03 22.89 -36.82
C GLY A 374 44.15 24.15 -35.97
N SER A 375 44.70 25.25 -36.50
CA SER A 375 44.87 26.51 -35.76
C SER A 375 43.71 27.49 -36.02
N CYS A 376 42.99 27.88 -34.95
CA CYS A 376 42.00 28.95 -34.99
C CYS A 376 42.67 30.29 -34.81
N GLU A 377 43.31 30.81 -35.84
CA GLU A 377 43.73 32.20 -35.80
C GLU A 377 42.64 33.04 -36.44
N ASN A 378 42.26 34.12 -35.76
CA ASN A 378 41.44 35.12 -36.39
C ASN A 378 42.36 35.91 -37.35
N PRO A 379 42.25 35.75 -38.69
CA PRO A 379 43.09 36.51 -39.60
C PRO A 379 42.85 38.00 -39.43
N LEU A 380 41.63 38.45 -39.12
CA LEU A 380 41.28 39.87 -39.01
C LEU A 380 40.06 40.03 -38.07
N GLY A 381 40.15 40.92 -37.09
CA GLY A 381 39.08 41.16 -36.12
C GLY A 381 37.90 41.91 -36.73
N SER A 382 38.12 43.17 -37.12
CA SER A 382 37.06 44.04 -37.65
C SER A 382 37.56 44.94 -38.77
N VAL A 383 36.65 45.40 -39.62
CA VAL A 383 36.90 46.34 -40.70
C VAL A 383 36.11 47.61 -40.49
N ILE A 384 36.78 48.74 -40.71
CA ILE A 384 36.13 50.05 -40.80
C ILE A 384 36.48 50.67 -42.15
N VAL A 385 35.46 51.16 -42.86
CA VAL A 385 35.65 51.95 -44.08
C VAL A 385 35.36 53.41 -43.78
N LYS A 386 36.29 54.29 -44.13
CA LYS A 386 36.19 55.73 -43.83
C LYS A 386 36.38 56.55 -45.08
N SER A 387 35.78 57.74 -45.09
CA SER A 387 36.00 58.72 -46.16
C SER A 387 36.82 59.92 -45.69
N ARG A 388 37.65 60.46 -46.58
CA ARG A 388 38.53 61.60 -46.32
C ARG A 388 38.11 62.85 -47.08
N SER A 389 38.37 64.01 -46.47
CA SER A 389 38.16 65.31 -47.12
C SER A 389 39.08 65.60 -48.32
N SER A 390 40.22 64.91 -48.44
CA SER A 390 41.15 65.05 -49.57
C SER A 390 42.13 63.87 -49.65
N ALA A 391 42.89 63.80 -50.75
CA ALA A 391 43.94 62.80 -50.96
C ALA A 391 45.04 62.76 -49.88
N SER A 392 45.20 63.79 -49.06
CA SER A 392 46.20 63.74 -47.97
C SER A 392 45.79 62.70 -46.93
N PHE A 393 46.69 61.77 -46.59
CA PHE A 393 46.48 60.78 -45.52
C PHE A 393 46.23 61.45 -44.15
N THR A 394 46.74 62.66 -43.95
CA THR A 394 46.54 63.49 -42.75
C THR A 394 45.32 64.40 -42.81
N SER A 395 44.49 64.29 -43.86
CA SER A 395 43.25 65.06 -43.94
C SER A 395 42.22 64.53 -42.95
N SER A 396 41.17 65.32 -42.69
CA SER A 396 40.13 64.91 -41.75
C SER A 396 39.21 63.87 -42.38
N LEU A 397 38.91 62.84 -41.60
CA LEU A 397 37.85 61.88 -41.85
C LEU A 397 36.48 62.56 -41.81
N LYS A 398 35.51 62.00 -42.53
CA LYS A 398 34.21 62.61 -42.78
C LYS A 398 33.10 61.64 -42.39
N ASP A 399 33.15 60.44 -42.93
CA ASP A 399 32.14 59.42 -42.76
C ASP A 399 32.75 58.05 -42.44
N MET A 400 31.95 57.15 -41.87
CA MET A 400 32.38 55.82 -41.44
C MET A 400 31.28 54.78 -41.60
N ALA A 401 31.60 53.73 -42.36
CA ALA A 401 30.82 52.49 -42.42
C ALA A 401 31.51 51.38 -41.61
N GLY A 402 30.74 50.66 -40.79
CA GLY A 402 31.23 49.67 -39.82
C GLY A 402 31.35 50.21 -38.39
N PRO A 403 32.04 49.52 -37.48
CA PRO A 403 32.82 48.31 -37.70
C PRO A 403 31.95 47.09 -37.98
N PHE A 404 32.42 46.20 -38.84
CA PHE A 404 31.88 44.85 -38.99
C PHE A 404 33.01 43.84 -38.95
N ASN A 405 32.72 42.63 -38.46
CA ASN A 405 33.76 41.61 -38.29
C ASN A 405 34.09 40.92 -39.61
N LEU A 406 35.36 40.57 -39.83
CA LEU A 406 35.80 39.89 -41.05
C LEU A 406 36.98 38.99 -40.75
N GLY A 407 36.73 37.70 -40.52
CA GLY A 407 37.75 36.73 -40.09
C GLY A 407 37.33 35.90 -38.88
N ASP A 408 36.05 35.96 -38.50
CA ASP A 408 35.58 35.38 -37.24
C ASP A 408 35.88 33.89 -37.13
N GLN A 409 36.44 33.47 -35.99
CA GLN A 409 36.61 32.04 -35.72
C GLN A 409 35.24 31.35 -35.73
N PRO A 410 35.11 30.17 -36.38
CA PRO A 410 33.87 29.41 -36.31
C PRO A 410 33.61 29.06 -34.85
N GLU A 411 32.41 29.33 -34.35
CA GLU A 411 32.01 28.96 -32.99
C GLU A 411 32.06 27.43 -32.85
N ILE A 412 33.13 26.94 -32.23
CA ILE A 412 33.26 25.55 -31.83
C ILE A 412 33.21 25.52 -30.31
N VAL A 413 32.16 24.92 -29.79
CA VAL A 413 32.06 24.62 -28.36
C VAL A 413 32.32 23.13 -28.19
N VAL A 414 33.22 22.79 -27.29
CA VAL A 414 33.53 21.42 -26.89
C VAL A 414 33.24 21.33 -25.40
N GLU A 415 32.39 20.39 -25.00
CA GLU A 415 32.04 20.21 -23.60
C GLU A 415 32.18 18.74 -23.20
N VAL A 416 32.57 18.52 -21.96
CA VAL A 416 32.61 17.20 -21.32
C VAL A 416 32.00 17.34 -19.93
N ASP A 417 31.01 16.51 -19.63
CA ASP A 417 30.39 16.47 -18.31
C ASP A 417 31.24 15.65 -17.32
N ASP A 418 31.16 16.02 -16.04
CA ASP A 418 31.67 15.19 -14.95
C ASP A 418 31.02 13.80 -14.98
N ALA A 419 31.75 12.77 -14.55
CA ALA A 419 31.23 11.41 -14.48
C ALA A 419 31.55 10.73 -13.14
N GLU A 420 30.69 9.80 -12.75
CA GLU A 420 30.87 8.98 -11.57
C GLU A 420 30.67 7.51 -11.95
N TYR A 421 31.46 6.61 -11.38
CA TYR A 421 31.26 5.16 -11.49
C TYR A 421 31.16 4.52 -10.11
N GLU A 422 30.39 3.44 -10.05
CA GLU A 422 30.04 2.77 -8.79
C GLU A 422 31.23 1.98 -8.20
N CYS A 423 31.13 1.61 -6.92
CA CYS A 423 32.16 0.86 -6.18
C CYS A 423 32.55 -0.49 -6.81
N PHE A 424 31.69 -1.09 -7.64
CA PHE A 424 31.92 -2.35 -8.35
C PHE A 424 32.35 -2.16 -9.82
N GLU A 425 32.37 -0.91 -10.30
CA GLU A 425 32.84 -0.56 -11.63
C GLU A 425 34.28 -0.06 -11.56
N THR A 426 35.01 -0.13 -12.67
CA THR A 426 36.43 0.25 -12.73
C THR A 426 36.68 1.60 -13.41
N SER A 427 35.70 2.11 -14.15
CA SER A 427 35.79 3.34 -14.94
C SER A 427 34.41 3.91 -15.24
N ALA A 428 34.35 5.20 -15.59
CA ALA A 428 33.18 5.84 -16.21
C ALA A 428 33.49 6.26 -17.65
N THR A 429 32.49 6.26 -18.52
CA THR A 429 32.62 6.79 -19.89
C THR A 429 32.42 8.30 -19.88
N LEU A 430 33.48 9.06 -20.18
CA LEU A 430 33.37 10.47 -20.54
C LEU A 430 32.96 10.60 -22.02
N THR A 431 32.10 11.58 -22.33
CA THR A 431 31.62 11.83 -23.69
C THR A 431 31.77 13.30 -24.03
N VAL A 432 32.35 13.58 -25.21
CA VAL A 432 32.45 14.93 -25.76
C VAL A 432 31.14 15.31 -26.47
N THR A 433 30.63 16.49 -26.16
CA THR A 433 29.59 17.17 -26.92
C THR A 433 30.21 18.32 -27.71
N THR A 434 29.75 18.53 -28.96
CA THR A 434 30.25 19.60 -29.82
C THR A 434 29.13 20.46 -30.39
N VAL A 435 29.40 21.76 -30.54
CA VAL A 435 28.59 22.68 -31.35
C VAL A 435 29.48 23.23 -32.47
N PRO A 436 29.09 23.17 -33.74
CA PRO A 436 27.92 22.45 -34.25
C PRO A 436 28.02 20.93 -34.00
N PRO A 437 26.89 20.20 -33.91
CA PRO A 437 26.94 18.75 -33.75
C PRO A 437 27.47 18.09 -35.03
N SER A 438 28.15 16.95 -34.88
CA SER A 438 28.69 16.14 -35.98
C SER A 438 27.65 15.48 -36.90
N SER A 439 26.35 15.68 -36.62
CA SER A 439 25.22 15.18 -37.41
C SER A 439 24.04 16.14 -37.26
N PRO A 440 23.34 16.56 -38.35
CA PRO A 440 23.33 16.04 -39.73
C PRO A 440 24.48 16.53 -40.65
N PRO A 441 24.63 16.02 -41.90
CA PRO A 441 25.93 15.91 -42.60
C PRO A 441 26.57 17.24 -42.99
N GLY A 442 27.88 17.33 -42.81
CA GLY A 442 28.72 18.47 -43.23
C GLY A 442 29.90 18.77 -42.28
N VAL A 443 29.85 18.23 -41.07
CA VAL A 443 30.84 18.45 -40.01
C VAL A 443 31.20 17.12 -39.35
N SER A 444 32.49 16.79 -39.23
CA SER A 444 33.01 15.74 -38.35
C SER A 444 34.11 16.31 -37.44
N TYR A 445 34.64 15.52 -36.51
CA TYR A 445 35.66 15.98 -35.57
C TYR A 445 36.74 14.92 -35.39
N ASP A 446 38.00 15.36 -35.31
CA ASP A 446 39.11 14.58 -34.76
C ASP A 446 39.29 14.95 -33.28
N TYR A 447 39.44 13.96 -32.40
CA TYR A 447 39.52 14.19 -30.95
C TYR A 447 40.89 13.81 -30.40
N GLN A 448 41.26 14.42 -29.26
CA GLN A 448 42.39 13.98 -28.43
C GLN A 448 42.08 14.26 -26.95
N TRP A 449 42.21 13.24 -26.10
CA TRP A 449 41.98 13.37 -24.65
C TRP A 449 43.27 13.63 -23.85
N TYR A 450 43.10 14.33 -22.75
CA TYR A 450 44.15 14.74 -21.82
C TYR A 450 43.76 14.41 -20.38
N GLU A 451 44.76 14.13 -19.54
CA GLU A 451 44.61 13.97 -18.09
C GLU A 451 45.39 15.08 -17.37
N TRP A 452 44.80 15.64 -16.31
CA TRP A 452 45.43 16.67 -15.50
C TRP A 452 46.51 16.05 -14.62
N ASN A 453 47.76 16.52 -14.78
CA ASN A 453 48.87 16.12 -13.94
C ASN A 453 49.12 17.16 -12.84
N GLU A 454 48.67 16.87 -11.63
CA GLU A 454 48.86 17.76 -10.46
C GLU A 454 50.34 18.04 -10.14
N ALA A 455 51.27 17.14 -10.49
CA ALA A 455 52.68 17.31 -10.16
C ALA A 455 53.39 18.34 -11.06
N THR A 456 52.92 18.49 -12.29
CA THR A 456 53.48 19.41 -13.29
C THR A 456 52.57 20.61 -13.57
N GLU A 457 51.36 20.63 -12.99
CA GLU A 457 50.32 21.64 -13.24
C GLU A 457 50.04 21.78 -14.75
N SER A 458 49.96 20.64 -15.45
CA SER A 458 49.81 20.59 -16.91
C SER A 458 48.89 19.46 -17.37
N TRP A 459 48.33 19.62 -18.57
CA TRP A 459 47.59 18.57 -19.28
C TRP A 459 48.54 17.63 -20.01
N ASP A 460 48.51 16.35 -19.66
CA ASP A 460 49.29 15.30 -20.34
C ASP A 460 48.43 14.57 -21.37
N ILE A 461 48.95 14.40 -22.59
CA ILE A 461 48.28 13.66 -23.66
C ILE A 461 48.06 12.20 -23.24
N ILE A 462 46.84 11.70 -23.44
CA ILE A 462 46.52 10.27 -23.33
C ILE A 462 46.71 9.60 -24.71
N PRO A 463 47.78 8.81 -24.91
CA PRO A 463 48.11 8.33 -26.26
C PRO A 463 47.05 7.40 -26.82
N GLY A 464 46.49 7.75 -27.99
CA GLY A 464 45.51 6.94 -28.72
C GLY A 464 44.05 7.12 -28.26
N ALA A 465 43.80 7.98 -27.28
CA ALA A 465 42.44 8.38 -26.91
C ALA A 465 41.95 9.48 -27.88
N VAL A 466 41.47 9.04 -29.05
CA VAL A 466 41.12 9.93 -30.19
C VAL A 466 39.66 9.81 -30.64
N ASN A 467 38.81 9.21 -29.79
CA ASN A 467 37.38 9.08 -30.06
C ASN A 467 36.58 10.16 -29.31
N SER A 468 35.32 10.35 -29.69
CA SER A 468 34.38 11.24 -28.98
C SER A 468 34.03 10.76 -27.57
N THR A 469 34.49 9.60 -27.15
CA THR A 469 34.32 9.06 -25.80
C THR A 469 35.64 8.51 -25.27
N TYR A 470 35.79 8.50 -23.94
CA TYR A 470 36.96 7.94 -23.26
C TYR A 470 36.55 7.24 -21.96
N GLU A 471 37.08 6.03 -21.72
CA GLU A 471 36.90 5.29 -20.48
C GLU A 471 37.92 5.78 -19.44
N ALA A 472 37.44 6.46 -18.41
CA ALA A 472 38.26 7.17 -17.45
C ALA A 472 38.15 6.58 -16.03
N THR A 473 39.26 6.54 -15.31
CA THR A 473 39.31 6.26 -13.86
C THR A 473 39.29 7.56 -13.07
N VAL A 474 39.29 7.50 -11.73
CA VAL A 474 39.38 8.72 -10.89
C VAL A 474 40.50 9.65 -11.35
N GLY A 475 40.14 10.91 -11.63
CA GLY A 475 41.05 11.92 -12.17
C GLY A 475 40.30 13.10 -12.76
N THR A 476 41.02 14.07 -13.32
CA THR A 476 40.44 15.20 -14.06
C THR A 476 40.92 15.15 -15.50
N TYR A 477 40.01 15.30 -16.45
CA TYR A 477 40.22 15.08 -17.88
C TYR A 477 39.71 16.26 -18.70
N MET A 478 40.17 16.34 -19.93
CA MET A 478 39.74 17.30 -20.93
C MET A 478 39.87 16.65 -22.31
N ALA A 479 39.11 17.13 -23.29
CA ALA A 479 39.25 16.73 -24.68
C ALA A 479 39.47 17.95 -25.57
N GLU A 480 40.29 17.78 -26.61
CA GLU A 480 40.31 18.68 -27.76
C GLU A 480 39.48 18.07 -28.89
N ALA A 481 38.84 18.94 -29.67
CA ALA A 481 38.16 18.55 -30.91
C ALA A 481 38.55 19.48 -32.06
N THR A 482 39.09 18.92 -33.14
CA THR A 482 39.36 19.63 -34.40
C THR A 482 38.21 19.41 -35.36
N ILE A 483 37.48 20.47 -35.74
CA ILE A 483 36.39 20.37 -36.71
C ILE A 483 36.94 20.00 -38.09
N ILE A 484 36.25 19.10 -38.78
CA ILE A 484 36.55 18.68 -40.14
C ILE A 484 35.33 19.02 -41.00
N ARG A 485 35.52 19.85 -42.03
CA ARG A 485 34.49 20.17 -43.03
C ARG A 485 34.98 19.74 -44.40
N ASN A 486 34.20 18.91 -45.09
CA ASN A 486 34.53 18.39 -46.42
C ASN A 486 35.94 17.74 -46.51
N GLY A 487 36.40 17.11 -45.42
CA GLY A 487 37.70 16.44 -45.35
C GLY A 487 38.90 17.35 -45.09
N ILE A 488 38.67 18.64 -44.83
CA ILE A 488 39.69 19.60 -44.43
C ILE A 488 39.55 19.89 -42.95
N ALA A 489 40.65 19.75 -42.19
CA ALA A 489 40.70 20.11 -40.79
C ALA A 489 40.72 21.63 -40.64
N GLY A 490 39.69 22.15 -39.97
CA GLY A 490 39.55 23.54 -39.59
C GLY A 490 40.09 23.77 -38.19
N CYS A 491 39.27 24.42 -37.38
CA CYS A 491 39.58 24.89 -36.04
C CYS A 491 39.61 23.81 -34.95
N THR A 492 40.54 23.91 -33.99
CA THR A 492 40.60 23.06 -32.77
C THR A 492 40.12 23.85 -31.56
N ALA A 493 39.28 23.24 -30.73
CA ALA A 493 38.81 23.80 -29.47
C ALA A 493 39.00 22.80 -28.32
N GLU A 494 39.36 23.34 -27.15
CA GLU A 494 39.49 22.60 -25.88
C GLU A 494 38.15 22.53 -25.16
N SER A 495 37.89 21.43 -24.46
CA SER A 495 36.74 21.30 -23.58
C SER A 495 36.94 21.97 -22.23
N ASN A 496 35.84 22.19 -21.50
CA ASN A 496 35.95 22.37 -20.06
C ASN A 496 36.61 21.12 -19.41
N PRO A 497 37.30 21.29 -18.25
CA PRO A 497 37.74 20.16 -17.45
C PRO A 497 36.53 19.37 -16.91
N ALA A 498 36.63 18.05 -16.91
CA ALA A 498 35.66 17.12 -16.34
C ALA A 498 36.34 16.24 -15.29
N THR A 499 35.70 16.05 -14.14
CA THR A 499 36.19 15.22 -13.05
C THR A 499 35.49 13.88 -13.05
N VAL A 500 36.27 12.82 -12.88
CA VAL A 500 35.76 11.47 -12.65
C VAL A 500 35.97 11.11 -11.19
N THR A 501 34.88 10.77 -10.50
CA THR A 501 34.89 10.30 -9.12
C THR A 501 34.43 8.85 -9.03
N GLN A 502 34.93 8.13 -8.02
CA GLN A 502 34.40 6.81 -7.69
C GLN A 502 33.40 6.96 -6.54
N GLY A 503 32.16 6.51 -6.78
CA GLY A 503 31.11 6.46 -5.77
C GLY A 503 31.44 5.48 -4.65
N THR A 504 30.95 5.78 -3.44
CA THR A 504 31.18 4.94 -2.24
C THR A 504 30.00 4.02 -1.90
N GLN A 505 28.88 4.14 -2.61
CA GLN A 505 27.67 3.35 -2.32
C GLN A 505 26.88 3.07 -3.60
N ALA A 506 26.59 1.79 -3.85
CA ALA A 506 25.61 1.33 -4.81
C ALA A 506 24.17 1.60 -4.33
N GLU A 507 23.15 1.25 -5.14
CA GLU A 507 21.76 1.26 -4.68
C GLU A 507 21.60 0.47 -3.38
N ILE A 508 20.77 0.99 -2.45
CA ILE A 508 20.54 0.38 -1.13
C ILE A 508 20.07 -1.06 -1.31
N LEU A 509 20.81 -2.00 -0.72
CA LEU A 509 20.47 -3.41 -0.72
C LEU A 509 19.26 -3.66 0.22
N VAL A 510 18.14 -4.14 -0.32
CA VAL A 510 16.90 -4.38 0.47
C VAL A 510 16.42 -5.82 0.28
N PRO A 511 16.54 -6.69 1.30
CA PRO A 511 15.94 -8.01 1.28
C PRO A 511 14.44 -7.96 1.59
N SER A 512 13.67 -8.82 0.91
CA SER A 512 12.24 -9.02 1.09
C SER A 512 11.97 -10.47 1.47
N CYS A 513 11.24 -10.67 2.57
CA CYS A 513 10.88 -11.96 3.09
C CYS A 513 9.37 -12.23 2.89
N PRO A 514 8.96 -13.50 2.77
CA PRO A 514 7.56 -13.88 2.85
C PRO A 514 6.89 -13.35 4.13
N THR A 515 5.58 -13.09 4.07
CA THR A 515 4.80 -12.70 5.24
C THR A 515 4.83 -13.78 6.32
N ASN A 516 4.78 -13.35 7.59
CA ASN A 516 4.62 -14.26 8.72
C ASN A 516 3.33 -15.09 8.58
N VAL A 517 3.39 -16.34 9.02
CA VAL A 517 2.27 -17.29 9.04
C VAL A 517 1.95 -17.62 10.48
N ASN A 518 0.68 -17.51 10.86
CA ASN A 518 0.19 -17.90 12.16
C ASN A 518 -0.87 -18.98 11.93
N VAL A 519 -0.74 -20.10 12.63
CA VAL A 519 -1.67 -21.23 12.58
C VAL A 519 -2.00 -21.67 14.00
N ASP A 520 -3.10 -22.40 14.14
CA ASP A 520 -3.48 -23.08 15.37
C ASP A 520 -3.71 -24.58 15.11
N CYS A 521 -4.26 -25.27 16.11
CA CYS A 521 -4.53 -26.70 16.06
C CYS A 521 -5.63 -27.10 15.05
N GLU A 522 -6.48 -26.16 14.61
CA GLU A 522 -7.54 -26.41 13.63
C GLU A 522 -6.98 -26.44 12.20
N ASP A 523 -5.79 -25.88 11.99
CA ASP A 523 -5.07 -25.89 10.73
C ASP A 523 -4.26 -27.18 10.51
N ASP A 524 -4.04 -27.55 9.25
CA ASP A 524 -3.04 -28.56 8.90
C ASP A 524 -1.62 -27.94 9.02
N ILE A 525 -1.09 -27.93 10.25
CA ILE A 525 0.20 -27.34 10.60
C ILE A 525 1.33 -27.88 9.73
N ALA A 526 1.34 -29.19 9.43
CA ALA A 526 2.39 -29.81 8.62
C ALA A 526 2.37 -29.32 7.16
N THR A 527 1.18 -29.24 6.56
CA THR A 527 0.99 -28.70 5.22
C THR A 527 1.30 -27.19 5.18
N ALA A 528 0.83 -26.42 6.16
CA ALA A 528 1.07 -24.99 6.25
C ALA A 528 2.55 -24.66 6.44
N PHE A 529 3.26 -25.40 7.30
CA PHE A 529 4.70 -25.24 7.51
C PHE A 529 5.50 -25.58 6.25
N THR A 530 5.14 -26.66 5.55
CA THR A 530 5.76 -27.03 4.27
C THR A 530 5.53 -25.94 3.21
N ALA A 531 4.30 -25.43 3.10
CA ALA A 531 3.97 -24.35 2.16
C ALA A 531 4.71 -23.03 2.48
N TRP A 532 4.89 -22.71 3.76
CA TRP A 532 5.69 -21.55 4.19
C TRP A 532 7.17 -21.72 3.87
N MET A 533 7.74 -22.92 4.11
CA MET A 533 9.13 -23.27 3.75
C MET A 533 9.37 -23.25 2.24
N ASP A 534 8.40 -23.74 1.45
CA ASP A 534 8.48 -23.81 -0.01
C ASP A 534 8.14 -22.48 -0.71
N ASN A 535 7.70 -21.46 0.04
CA ASN A 535 7.36 -20.16 -0.54
C ASN A 535 8.63 -19.43 -1.00
N SER A 536 8.84 -19.38 -2.32
CA SER A 536 9.97 -18.68 -2.96
C SER A 536 9.91 -17.15 -2.86
N GLY A 537 9.15 -16.59 -1.91
CA GLY A 537 8.97 -15.14 -1.71
C GLY A 537 10.18 -14.42 -1.11
N PHE A 538 11.29 -15.12 -0.89
CA PHE A 538 12.58 -14.51 -0.59
C PHE A 538 13.12 -13.84 -1.86
N SER A 539 13.35 -12.54 -1.80
CA SER A 539 13.91 -11.77 -2.91
C SER A 539 14.69 -10.58 -2.37
N TYR A 540 15.40 -9.87 -3.23
CA TYR A 540 16.06 -8.62 -2.88
C TYR A 540 15.97 -7.63 -4.06
N THR A 541 16.16 -6.36 -3.75
CA THR A 541 16.30 -5.28 -4.73
C THR A 541 17.49 -4.40 -4.34
N GLY A 542 18.11 -3.74 -5.32
CA GLY A 542 19.32 -2.95 -5.12
C GLY A 542 20.57 -3.83 -4.94
N GLY A 543 21.62 -3.25 -4.37
CA GLY A 543 22.94 -3.86 -4.22
C GLY A 543 23.89 -3.52 -5.37
N GLY A 544 25.18 -3.54 -5.06
CA GLY A 544 26.28 -3.32 -6.00
C GLY A 544 26.93 -4.62 -6.46
N GLY A 545 27.02 -4.82 -7.77
CA GLY A 545 27.68 -5.99 -8.35
C GLY A 545 26.96 -7.32 -8.07
N VAL A 546 27.73 -8.37 -7.75
CA VAL A 546 27.18 -9.70 -7.44
C VAL A 546 26.67 -9.77 -6.00
N VAL A 547 25.37 -10.00 -5.82
CA VAL A 547 24.75 -10.22 -4.51
C VAL A 547 24.85 -11.69 -4.08
N THR A 548 25.30 -11.94 -2.85
CA THR A 548 25.38 -13.25 -2.20
C THR A 548 24.25 -13.41 -1.18
N GLU A 549 23.57 -14.57 -1.20
CA GLU A 549 22.40 -14.88 -0.37
C GLU A 549 22.71 -15.99 0.67
N ALA A 550 22.21 -15.84 1.90
CA ALA A 550 22.37 -16.82 2.99
C ALA A 550 21.09 -16.97 3.83
N TYR A 551 20.85 -18.18 4.36
CA TYR A 551 19.68 -18.52 5.18
C TYR A 551 20.11 -19.10 6.54
N THR A 552 19.50 -18.61 7.63
CA THR A 552 19.69 -19.14 8.99
C THR A 552 18.34 -19.47 9.63
N TYR A 553 18.25 -20.59 10.36
CA TYR A 553 16.99 -21.15 10.86
C TYR A 553 16.98 -21.17 12.40
N TYR A 554 15.86 -20.79 13.01
CA TYR A 554 15.71 -20.72 14.47
C TYR A 554 14.41 -21.34 14.96
N LEU A 555 14.46 -22.18 15.99
CA LEU A 555 13.28 -22.62 16.75
C LEU A 555 13.32 -21.97 18.12
N ASP A 556 12.28 -21.21 18.47
CA ASP A 556 12.18 -20.44 19.72
C ASP A 556 13.44 -19.62 20.02
N ASP A 557 13.91 -18.89 19.00
CA ASP A 557 15.14 -18.08 18.99
C ASP A 557 16.47 -18.83 19.18
N VAL A 558 16.45 -20.17 19.13
CA VAL A 558 17.67 -21.00 19.12
C VAL A 558 18.01 -21.43 17.70
N GLU A 559 19.22 -21.12 17.25
CA GLU A 559 19.69 -21.51 15.92
C GLU A 559 19.77 -23.04 15.77
N VAL A 560 19.22 -23.56 14.68
CA VAL A 560 19.21 -24.98 14.35
C VAL A 560 19.67 -25.20 12.91
N ALA A 561 20.22 -26.39 12.63
CA ALA A 561 20.46 -26.81 11.25
C ALA A 561 19.13 -27.07 10.53
N LEU A 562 19.08 -26.85 9.21
CA LEU A 562 17.88 -27.06 8.38
C LEU A 562 17.24 -28.45 8.58
N GLU A 563 18.04 -29.48 8.76
CA GLU A 563 17.59 -30.86 9.03
C GLU A 563 16.84 -31.04 10.37
N ASN A 564 17.02 -30.12 11.31
CA ASN A 564 16.34 -30.08 12.60
C ASN A 564 15.27 -28.97 12.66
N PHE A 565 15.05 -28.24 11.56
CA PHE A 565 14.06 -27.17 11.47
C PHE A 565 12.69 -27.77 11.16
N VAL A 566 11.89 -27.96 12.21
CA VAL A 566 10.57 -28.59 12.16
C VAL A 566 9.49 -27.65 12.70
N ALA A 567 8.24 -27.85 12.29
CA ALA A 567 7.12 -27.07 12.81
C ALA A 567 7.00 -27.25 14.34
N PRO A 568 6.74 -26.17 15.11
CA PRO A 568 6.35 -26.29 16.51
C PRO A 568 5.08 -27.14 16.68
N ASN A 569 4.92 -27.78 17.84
CA ASN A 569 3.72 -28.56 18.17
C ASN A 569 2.65 -27.65 18.79
N PHE A 570 1.36 -27.92 18.53
CA PHE A 570 0.26 -27.10 19.05
C PHE A 570 0.06 -27.21 20.58
N CYS A 571 0.50 -28.29 21.23
CA CYS A 571 0.40 -28.38 22.70
C CYS A 571 1.46 -27.56 23.45
N ASP A 572 2.63 -27.32 22.85
CA ASP A 572 3.68 -26.50 23.47
C ASP A 572 3.70 -25.07 22.89
N GLY A 573 3.00 -24.86 21.76
CA GLY A 573 3.16 -23.70 20.90
C GLY A 573 4.58 -23.57 20.37
N GLY A 574 4.88 -22.42 19.75
CA GLY A 574 6.25 -22.02 19.46
C GLY A 574 6.40 -21.23 18.17
N VAL A 575 7.62 -20.77 17.91
CA VAL A 575 7.96 -19.95 16.74
C VAL A 575 9.14 -20.56 16.00
N ALA A 576 8.90 -20.93 14.74
CA ALA A 576 9.95 -21.21 13.78
C ALA A 576 10.26 -19.93 12.98
N LYS A 577 11.53 -19.55 12.85
CA LYS A 577 11.97 -18.31 12.20
C LYS A 577 13.07 -18.58 11.18
N ILE A 578 12.96 -17.95 10.01
CA ILE A 578 14.01 -17.93 8.98
C ILE A 578 14.54 -16.50 8.90
N ARG A 579 15.87 -16.36 9.01
CA ARG A 579 16.60 -15.13 8.66
C ARG A 579 17.22 -15.30 7.29
N TYR A 580 16.88 -14.39 6.38
CA TYR A 580 17.45 -14.29 5.05
C TYR A 580 18.38 -13.08 4.99
N THR A 581 19.66 -13.33 4.73
CA THR A 581 20.72 -12.32 4.68
C THR A 581 21.24 -12.19 3.26
N VAL A 582 21.39 -10.95 2.80
CA VAL A 582 21.98 -10.59 1.51
C VAL A 582 23.19 -9.70 1.73
N SER A 583 24.24 -9.92 0.94
CA SER A 583 25.46 -9.10 0.95
C SER A 583 25.94 -8.84 -0.47
N ASP A 584 26.58 -7.70 -0.72
CA ASP A 584 27.05 -7.31 -2.06
C ASP A 584 28.55 -7.00 -2.12
N GLU A 585 29.07 -6.71 -3.32
CA GLU A 585 30.50 -6.43 -3.55
C GLU A 585 30.94 -5.03 -3.06
N CYS A 586 29.98 -4.21 -2.61
CA CYS A 586 30.19 -2.89 -2.04
C CYS A 586 30.10 -2.87 -0.51
N ASP A 587 30.25 -4.05 0.11
CA ASP A 587 30.23 -4.26 1.56
C ASP A 587 28.89 -3.87 2.23
N GLN A 588 27.77 -3.83 1.48
CA GLN A 588 26.43 -3.77 2.08
C GLN A 588 26.03 -5.17 2.59
N GLU A 589 25.54 -5.26 3.83
CA GLU A 589 24.99 -6.50 4.41
C GLU A 589 23.67 -6.18 5.12
N GLU A 590 22.58 -6.78 4.65
CA GLU A 590 21.22 -6.54 5.18
C GLU A 590 20.47 -7.86 5.35
N PHE A 591 19.43 -7.87 6.19
CA PHE A 591 18.64 -9.08 6.42
C PHE A 591 17.15 -8.78 6.63
N CYS A 592 16.31 -9.77 6.34
CA CYS A 592 14.92 -9.81 6.75
C CYS A 592 14.61 -11.13 7.46
N GLU A 593 13.51 -11.15 8.22
CA GLU A 593 13.05 -12.33 8.94
C GLU A 593 11.58 -12.61 8.65
N THR A 594 11.22 -13.89 8.63
CA THR A 594 9.83 -14.37 8.59
C THR A 594 9.64 -15.44 9.64
N THR A 595 8.44 -15.51 10.21
CA THR A 595 8.09 -16.44 11.29
C THR A 595 6.89 -17.29 10.93
N PHE A 596 6.93 -18.56 11.33
CA PHE A 596 5.80 -19.47 11.41
C PHE A 596 5.48 -19.72 12.89
N THR A 597 4.33 -19.22 13.33
CA THR A 597 3.88 -19.30 14.72
C THR A 597 2.77 -20.33 14.85
N VAL A 598 2.92 -21.27 15.78
CA VAL A 598 1.84 -22.19 16.18
C VAL A 598 1.31 -21.72 17.52
N ALA A 599 0.03 -21.39 17.59
CA ALA A 599 -0.64 -21.06 18.85
C ALA A 599 -0.65 -22.29 19.77
N VAL A 600 -0.43 -22.07 21.07
CA VAL A 600 -0.62 -23.11 22.08
C VAL A 600 -2.11 -23.32 22.30
N ASP A 601 -2.53 -24.58 22.43
CA ASP A 601 -3.88 -24.93 22.83
C ASP A 601 -4.04 -24.90 24.36
N GLU A 602 -4.77 -23.89 24.85
CA GLU A 602 -5.13 -23.72 26.27
C GLU A 602 -6.66 -23.84 26.49
N THR A 603 -7.41 -24.38 25.53
CA THR A 603 -8.87 -24.41 25.60
C THR A 603 -9.32 -25.66 26.34
N ASP A 604 -10.10 -25.50 27.42
CA ASP A 604 -10.68 -26.65 28.11
C ASP A 604 -11.77 -27.33 27.26
N PRO A 605 -11.87 -28.68 27.28
CA PRO A 605 -12.93 -29.41 26.58
C PRO A 605 -14.33 -29.06 27.10
N THR A 606 -15.36 -29.17 26.27
CA THR A 606 -16.76 -28.92 26.66
C THR A 606 -17.54 -30.24 26.81
N ILE A 607 -18.11 -30.48 27.99
CA ILE A 607 -19.00 -31.62 28.27
C ILE A 607 -20.47 -31.23 28.00
N ALA A 608 -21.24 -32.10 27.34
CA ALA A 608 -22.67 -31.89 27.12
C ALA A 608 -23.45 -32.09 28.43
N ASP A 609 -24.27 -31.10 28.78
CA ASP A 609 -25.05 -31.07 30.02
C ASP A 609 -26.20 -32.09 30.02
N ILE A 610 -26.52 -32.64 31.19
CA ILE A 610 -27.68 -33.49 31.44
C ILE A 610 -28.55 -32.82 32.49
N ASP A 611 -29.80 -32.50 32.16
CA ASP A 611 -30.76 -31.91 33.11
C ASP A 611 -30.99 -32.82 34.34
N ASP A 612 -31.11 -32.21 35.52
CA ASP A 612 -31.53 -32.89 36.76
C ASP A 612 -32.90 -33.56 36.60
N TYR A 613 -33.04 -34.79 37.12
CA TYR A 613 -34.30 -35.54 37.01
C TYR A 613 -34.60 -36.43 38.23
N MET A 614 -35.84 -36.91 38.29
CA MET A 614 -36.32 -37.83 39.32
C MET A 614 -36.63 -39.20 38.72
N LEU A 615 -36.17 -40.27 39.37
CA LEU A 615 -36.50 -41.65 39.00
C LEU A 615 -37.97 -41.92 39.24
N ASP A 616 -38.59 -42.61 38.30
CA ASP A 616 -39.99 -43.03 38.40
C ASP A 616 -40.13 -44.20 39.39
N GLY A 617 -41.23 -44.23 40.13
CA GLY A 617 -41.49 -45.21 41.21
C GLY A 617 -40.86 -44.87 42.57
N CYS A 618 -41.24 -45.65 43.58
CA CYS A 618 -40.68 -45.57 44.94
C CYS A 618 -39.66 -46.70 45.15
N ASN A 619 -38.60 -46.41 45.91
CA ASN A 619 -37.49 -47.32 46.19
C ASN A 619 -36.71 -47.80 44.94
N THR A 620 -36.80 -47.06 43.84
CA THR A 620 -36.11 -47.37 42.57
C THR A 620 -34.59 -47.39 42.73
N ALA A 621 -33.92 -48.41 42.21
CA ALA A 621 -32.46 -48.50 42.27
C ALA A 621 -31.79 -47.35 41.48
N TRP A 622 -30.66 -46.84 41.99
CA TRP A 622 -29.87 -45.82 41.30
C TRP A 622 -29.26 -46.38 39.99
N PRO A 623 -29.19 -45.59 38.90
CA PRO A 623 -28.39 -45.93 37.73
C PRO A 623 -26.94 -46.27 38.10
N GLU A 624 -26.36 -47.31 37.50
CA GLU A 624 -24.95 -47.67 37.75
C GLU A 624 -23.96 -46.69 37.09
N SER A 625 -24.39 -46.08 35.98
CA SER A 625 -23.66 -45.02 35.28
C SER A 625 -24.62 -44.18 34.44
N LEU A 626 -24.19 -42.97 34.11
CA LEU A 626 -24.80 -42.12 33.09
C LEU A 626 -23.77 -41.89 31.98
N ASP A 627 -24.23 -41.67 30.76
CA ASP A 627 -23.37 -41.38 29.61
C ASP A 627 -23.68 -39.98 29.07
N THR A 628 -22.64 -39.21 28.73
CA THR A 628 -22.74 -37.95 28.00
C THR A 628 -21.63 -37.84 26.94
N THR A 629 -21.70 -36.82 26.09
CA THR A 629 -20.70 -36.53 25.04
C THR A 629 -19.85 -35.32 25.41
N TRP A 630 -18.68 -35.17 24.81
CA TRP A 630 -17.85 -33.97 24.93
C TRP A 630 -17.28 -33.60 23.55
N SER A 631 -16.79 -32.36 23.44
CA SER A 631 -16.09 -31.85 22.25
C SER A 631 -15.00 -30.87 22.66
N ASP A 632 -13.98 -30.75 21.82
CA ASP A 632 -12.89 -29.77 21.98
C ASP A 632 -12.52 -29.21 20.60
N ASN A 633 -11.86 -28.05 20.56
CA ASN A 633 -11.44 -27.41 19.30
C ASN A 633 -10.20 -28.06 18.68
N CYS A 634 -9.29 -28.60 19.52
CA CYS A 634 -8.00 -29.14 19.10
C CYS A 634 -7.89 -30.68 19.26
N SER A 635 -8.87 -31.30 19.90
CA SER A 635 -8.86 -32.73 20.24
C SER A 635 -10.12 -33.47 19.77
N ASP A 636 -9.96 -34.34 18.76
CA ASP A 636 -11.01 -35.24 18.27
C ASP A 636 -11.10 -36.57 19.06
N GLY A 637 -10.29 -36.77 20.10
CA GLY A 637 -10.18 -38.03 20.83
C GLY A 637 -9.82 -37.89 22.31
N GLY A 638 -10.38 -38.77 23.14
CA GLY A 638 -10.29 -38.76 24.61
C GLY A 638 -11.44 -39.57 25.23
N SER A 639 -11.31 -39.98 26.49
CA SER A 639 -12.33 -40.77 27.19
C SER A 639 -12.97 -39.95 28.30
N ILE A 640 -14.27 -39.66 28.17
CA ILE A 640 -15.07 -39.14 29.27
C ILE A 640 -15.26 -40.24 30.33
N THR A 641 -15.14 -39.86 31.60
CA THR A 641 -15.33 -40.75 32.76
C THR A 641 -16.45 -40.23 33.65
N SER A 642 -17.21 -41.13 34.27
CA SER A 642 -18.23 -40.79 35.28
C SER A 642 -17.87 -41.45 36.62
N ASP A 643 -18.13 -40.76 37.72
CA ASP A 643 -17.90 -41.27 39.09
C ASP A 643 -18.93 -42.33 39.57
N GLY A 644 -19.95 -42.65 38.74
CA GLY A 644 -20.99 -43.64 39.06
C GLY A 644 -22.02 -43.18 40.09
N GLY A 645 -22.03 -41.88 40.42
CA GLY A 645 -23.04 -41.29 41.29
C GLY A 645 -22.70 -41.41 42.77
N VAL A 646 -22.38 -40.28 43.40
CA VAL A 646 -22.13 -40.15 44.84
C VAL A 646 -23.39 -39.71 45.59
N ASP A 647 -23.49 -40.10 46.87
CA ASP A 647 -24.61 -39.68 47.75
C ASP A 647 -24.62 -38.17 47.95
N ASP A 648 -25.75 -37.53 47.68
CA ASP A 648 -25.96 -36.08 47.75
C ASP A 648 -27.13 -35.70 48.68
N GLY A 649 -27.36 -36.54 49.69
CA GLY A 649 -28.27 -36.27 50.80
C GLY A 649 -29.73 -36.69 50.55
N SER A 650 -30.61 -36.27 51.47
CA SER A 650 -32.04 -36.60 51.46
C SER A 650 -32.89 -35.45 52.00
N ASP A 651 -34.09 -35.26 51.45
CA ASP A 651 -35.12 -34.34 51.92
C ASP A 651 -36.46 -35.07 52.06
N GLY A 652 -36.89 -35.29 53.30
CA GLY A 652 -38.05 -36.14 53.61
C GLY A 652 -37.91 -37.53 53.00
N CYS A 653 -38.85 -37.87 52.12
CA CYS A 653 -38.91 -39.17 51.43
C CYS A 653 -38.19 -39.13 50.06
N ILE A 654 -37.41 -38.09 49.76
CA ILE A 654 -36.63 -37.98 48.54
C ILE A 654 -35.14 -38.12 48.88
N GLN A 655 -34.45 -39.03 48.19
CA GLN A 655 -32.98 -39.14 48.24
C GLN A 655 -32.38 -38.56 46.97
N TYR A 656 -31.11 -38.14 47.02
CA TYR A 656 -30.38 -37.54 45.91
C TYR A 656 -29.02 -38.22 45.70
N ARG A 657 -28.59 -38.30 44.43
CA ARG A 657 -27.22 -38.62 44.03
C ARG A 657 -26.72 -37.63 43.00
N LEU A 658 -25.44 -37.28 43.09
CA LEU A 658 -24.74 -36.42 42.14
C LEU A 658 -23.79 -37.28 41.29
N TYR A 659 -23.89 -37.21 39.97
CA TYR A 659 -22.97 -37.88 39.05
C TYR A 659 -22.04 -36.84 38.46
N THR A 660 -20.74 -37.05 38.60
CA THR A 660 -19.70 -36.15 38.06
C THR A 660 -19.08 -36.77 36.81
N PHE A 661 -19.00 -36.01 35.74
CA PHE A 661 -18.27 -36.33 34.51
C PHE A 661 -16.94 -35.60 34.47
N SER A 662 -15.89 -36.24 33.95
CA SER A 662 -14.57 -35.62 33.77
C SER A 662 -13.93 -36.07 32.46
N VAL A 663 -13.29 -35.13 31.75
CA VAL A 663 -12.54 -35.38 30.52
C VAL A 663 -11.28 -34.53 30.48
N THR A 664 -10.20 -35.10 29.93
CA THR A 664 -8.94 -34.43 29.64
C THR A 664 -8.69 -34.53 28.14
N ASP A 665 -8.33 -33.43 27.49
CA ASP A 665 -8.03 -33.38 26.07
C ASP A 665 -6.61 -33.91 25.73
N ALA A 666 -6.17 -33.78 24.47
CA ALA A 666 -4.86 -34.28 24.03
C ALA A 666 -3.67 -33.43 24.48
N CYS A 667 -3.87 -32.15 24.80
CA CYS A 667 -2.84 -31.23 25.29
C CYS A 667 -2.80 -31.12 26.82
N GLY A 668 -3.75 -31.74 27.51
CA GLY A 668 -3.80 -31.85 28.97
C GLY A 668 -4.74 -30.86 29.65
N ASN A 669 -5.64 -30.20 28.91
CA ASN A 669 -6.69 -29.34 29.48
C ASN A 669 -7.85 -30.20 30.03
N ASP A 670 -8.48 -29.78 31.13
CA ASP A 670 -9.40 -30.60 31.93
C ASP A 670 -10.78 -29.93 32.07
N ALA A 671 -11.86 -30.71 31.95
CA ALA A 671 -13.22 -30.24 32.23
C ALA A 671 -14.04 -31.21 33.09
N THR A 672 -14.96 -30.67 33.88
CA THR A 672 -15.88 -31.43 34.76
C THR A 672 -17.30 -30.88 34.72
N GLU A 673 -18.31 -31.75 34.73
CA GLU A 673 -19.73 -31.38 34.78
C GLU A 673 -20.52 -32.32 35.71
N THR A 674 -21.66 -31.90 36.24
CA THR A 674 -22.44 -32.68 37.21
C THR A 674 -23.93 -32.74 36.90
N VAL A 675 -24.58 -33.88 37.17
CA VAL A 675 -26.04 -34.04 37.12
C VAL A 675 -26.58 -34.62 38.42
N ARG A 676 -27.68 -34.08 38.92
CA ARG A 676 -28.35 -34.52 40.15
C ARG A 676 -29.58 -35.38 39.83
N VAL A 677 -29.56 -36.62 40.31
CA VAL A 677 -30.67 -37.57 40.18
C VAL A 677 -31.34 -37.77 41.54
N SER A 678 -32.67 -37.71 41.57
CA SER A 678 -33.47 -37.90 42.78
C SER A 678 -34.37 -39.13 42.71
N ARG A 679 -34.81 -39.68 43.84
CA ARG A 679 -35.80 -40.78 43.90
C ARG A 679 -36.69 -40.68 45.14
N MET A 680 -37.93 -41.16 45.05
CA MET A 680 -38.78 -41.37 46.21
C MET A 680 -38.36 -42.66 46.95
N TYR A 681 -38.27 -42.61 48.27
CA TYR A 681 -37.82 -43.71 49.12
C TYR A 681 -38.61 -43.74 50.43
N ASP A 682 -39.24 -44.88 50.72
CA ASP A 682 -39.99 -45.14 51.94
C ASP A 682 -40.14 -46.65 52.19
N GLU A 683 -39.88 -47.07 53.43
CA GLU A 683 -39.93 -48.48 53.89
C GLU A 683 -40.72 -48.59 55.22
N THR A 684 -41.49 -47.56 55.59
CA THR A 684 -42.20 -47.50 56.87
C THR A 684 -43.67 -47.92 56.67
N ASP A 685 -44.17 -48.88 57.44
CA ASP A 685 -45.58 -49.29 57.33
C ASP A 685 -46.56 -48.19 57.80
N PRO A 686 -47.75 -48.05 57.16
CA PRO A 686 -48.79 -47.12 57.60
C PRO A 686 -49.37 -47.46 58.99
N THR A 687 -49.95 -46.48 59.69
CA THR A 687 -50.57 -46.67 61.01
C THR A 687 -52.10 -46.53 60.95
N ILE A 688 -52.86 -47.54 61.40
CA ILE A 688 -54.35 -47.52 61.47
C ILE A 688 -54.81 -47.04 62.86
N ALA A 689 -55.87 -46.23 62.92
CA ALA A 689 -56.48 -45.80 64.18
C ALA A 689 -57.37 -46.90 64.79
N ASP A 690 -57.17 -47.18 66.07
CA ASP A 690 -57.83 -48.26 66.81
C ASP A 690 -59.31 -47.95 67.14
N ILE A 691 -60.14 -48.99 67.24
CA ILE A 691 -61.55 -48.91 67.66
C ILE A 691 -61.76 -49.84 68.87
N ASP A 692 -62.32 -49.32 69.96
CA ASP A 692 -62.66 -50.11 71.16
C ASP A 692 -63.76 -51.16 70.89
N ASP A 693 -63.65 -52.33 71.52
CA ASP A 693 -64.67 -53.40 71.51
C ASP A 693 -66.02 -52.94 72.09
N TYR A 694 -67.15 -53.37 71.50
CA TYR A 694 -68.49 -52.96 71.96
C TYR A 694 -69.59 -54.03 71.76
N MET A 695 -70.78 -53.79 72.34
CA MET A 695 -71.96 -54.65 72.24
C MET A 695 -73.11 -53.95 71.51
N LEU A 696 -73.78 -54.66 70.61
CA LEU A 696 -75.00 -54.24 69.93
C LEU A 696 -76.18 -54.22 70.91
N ASP A 697 -76.98 -53.16 70.83
CA ASP A 697 -78.16 -53.00 71.67
C ASP A 697 -79.32 -53.91 71.20
N GLY A 698 -80.10 -54.46 72.14
CA GLY A 698 -81.21 -55.40 71.90
C GLY A 698 -80.83 -56.89 71.84
N CYS A 699 -81.85 -57.77 71.96
CA CYS A 699 -81.74 -59.22 71.76
C CYS A 699 -81.99 -59.55 70.27
N ASN A 700 -81.20 -60.47 69.71
CA ASN A 700 -81.28 -60.93 68.32
C ASN A 700 -80.96 -59.87 67.24
N THR A 701 -80.19 -58.82 67.56
CA THR A 701 -79.81 -57.73 66.64
C THR A 701 -78.87 -58.18 65.51
N ALA A 702 -79.07 -57.73 64.27
CA ALA A 702 -78.23 -58.11 63.12
C ALA A 702 -76.82 -57.48 63.17
N TRP A 703 -75.82 -58.18 62.62
CA TRP A 703 -74.42 -57.72 62.55
C TRP A 703 -74.20 -56.62 61.49
N PRO A 704 -73.35 -55.61 61.73
CA PRO A 704 -72.91 -54.65 60.70
C PRO A 704 -72.19 -55.32 59.52
N GLU A 705 -72.33 -54.78 58.31
CA GLU A 705 -71.64 -55.31 57.11
C GLU A 705 -70.18 -54.85 56.97
N SER A 706 -69.78 -53.76 57.63
CA SER A 706 -68.40 -53.26 57.72
C SER A 706 -68.31 -52.20 58.82
N LEU A 707 -67.07 -51.81 59.19
CA LEU A 707 -66.79 -50.70 60.09
C LEU A 707 -65.85 -49.68 59.40
N ASP A 708 -65.76 -48.46 59.94
CA ASP A 708 -64.92 -47.38 59.40
C ASP A 708 -63.87 -46.92 60.44
N THR A 709 -62.64 -46.65 59.99
CA THR A 709 -61.57 -46.00 60.78
C THR A 709 -60.64 -45.15 59.89
N THR A 710 -59.66 -44.44 60.48
CA THR A 710 -58.67 -43.60 59.78
C THR A 710 -57.26 -44.20 59.83
N TRP A 711 -56.34 -43.75 58.96
CA TRP A 711 -54.93 -44.15 58.98
C TRP A 711 -54.01 -42.98 58.57
N SER A 712 -52.69 -43.10 58.81
CA SER A 712 -51.66 -42.13 58.43
C SER A 712 -50.33 -42.79 58.10
N ASP A 713 -49.50 -42.15 57.27
CA ASP A 713 -48.14 -42.59 56.95
C ASP A 713 -47.14 -41.40 56.89
N ASN A 714 -45.83 -41.66 56.92
CA ASN A 714 -44.78 -40.63 56.93
C ASN A 714 -44.48 -40.05 55.52
N CYS A 715 -44.73 -40.83 54.46
CA CYS A 715 -44.36 -40.51 53.08
C CYS A 715 -45.55 -40.57 52.10
N SER A 716 -46.68 -41.09 52.56
CA SER A 716 -47.92 -41.23 51.80
C SER A 716 -49.07 -40.46 52.44
N ASP A 717 -49.57 -39.43 51.76
CA ASP A 717 -50.78 -38.70 52.15
C ASP A 717 -52.08 -39.32 51.56
N GLY A 718 -51.99 -40.48 50.88
CA GLY A 718 -53.12 -41.11 50.16
C GLY A 718 -53.02 -42.63 50.03
N GLY A 719 -54.19 -43.28 49.99
CA GLY A 719 -54.40 -44.75 50.05
C GLY A 719 -55.83 -45.07 50.55
N SER A 720 -56.30 -46.32 50.40
CA SER A 720 -57.66 -46.73 50.80
C SER A 720 -57.62 -47.79 51.90
N ILE A 721 -58.20 -47.48 53.06
CA ILE A 721 -58.44 -48.45 54.13
C ILE A 721 -59.70 -49.27 53.83
N THR A 722 -59.67 -50.57 54.10
CA THR A 722 -60.82 -51.48 53.95
C THR A 722 -61.09 -52.24 55.23
N SER A 723 -62.36 -52.47 55.57
CA SER A 723 -62.81 -53.35 56.66
C SER A 723 -63.53 -54.58 56.11
N ASP A 724 -63.37 -55.74 56.73
CA ASP A 724 -64.17 -56.93 56.41
C ASP A 724 -65.59 -56.87 57.02
N GLY A 725 -66.41 -57.91 56.79
CA GLY A 725 -67.78 -57.99 57.30
C GLY A 725 -67.93 -58.62 58.68
N GLY A 726 -66.84 -58.73 59.43
CA GLY A 726 -66.81 -59.38 60.74
C GLY A 726 -66.84 -60.90 60.61
N VAL A 727 -65.79 -61.55 61.10
CA VAL A 727 -65.68 -63.01 61.16
C VAL A 727 -66.26 -63.50 62.49
N ASP A 728 -66.90 -64.67 62.50
CA ASP A 728 -67.41 -65.29 63.73
C ASP A 728 -66.28 -65.50 64.74
N ASP A 729 -66.46 -64.97 65.95
CA ASP A 729 -65.48 -64.99 67.04
C ASP A 729 -66.06 -65.59 68.33
N GLY A 730 -66.98 -66.55 68.16
CA GLY A 730 -67.50 -67.42 69.21
C GLY A 730 -68.74 -66.87 69.92
N SER A 731 -69.15 -67.59 70.98
CA SER A 731 -70.31 -67.24 71.81
C SER A 731 -70.06 -67.62 73.27
N ASP A 732 -70.57 -66.81 74.21
CA ASP A 732 -70.57 -67.07 75.64
C ASP A 732 -72.00 -66.94 76.19
N GLY A 733 -72.60 -68.07 76.56
CA GLY A 733 -74.01 -68.16 76.93
C GLY A 733 -74.91 -67.60 75.83
N CYS A 734 -75.67 -66.56 76.18
CA CYS A 734 -76.60 -65.87 75.28
C CYS A 734 -75.95 -64.69 74.56
N ILE A 735 -74.62 -64.56 74.58
CA ILE A 735 -73.87 -63.51 73.87
C ILE A 735 -73.07 -64.14 72.72
N GLN A 736 -73.17 -63.58 71.52
CA GLN A 736 -72.34 -63.94 70.36
C GLN A 736 -71.32 -62.83 70.07
N TYR A 737 -70.20 -63.17 69.40
CA TYR A 737 -69.11 -62.25 69.07
C TYR A 737 -68.72 -62.34 67.59
N ARG A 738 -68.25 -61.22 67.02
CA ARG A 738 -67.56 -61.14 65.73
C ARG A 738 -66.33 -60.23 65.80
N LEU A 739 -65.30 -60.56 65.02
CA LEU A 739 -64.07 -59.78 64.89
C LEU A 739 -63.98 -59.15 63.50
N TYR A 740 -63.84 -57.83 63.43
CA TYR A 740 -63.70 -57.08 62.17
C TYR A 740 -62.24 -56.71 61.96
N THR A 741 -61.72 -56.88 60.73
CA THR A 741 -60.32 -56.59 60.37
C THR A 741 -60.23 -55.43 59.40
N PHE A 742 -59.34 -54.47 59.68
CA PHE A 742 -58.96 -53.36 58.81
C PHE A 742 -57.62 -53.64 58.11
N SER A 743 -57.46 -53.17 56.87
CA SER A 743 -56.20 -53.28 56.12
C SER A 743 -55.94 -52.03 55.26
N VAL A 744 -54.69 -51.60 55.16
CA VAL A 744 -54.25 -50.48 54.31
C VAL A 744 -52.84 -50.71 53.74
N THR A 745 -52.62 -50.25 52.50
CA THR A 745 -51.33 -50.24 51.79
C THR A 745 -50.99 -48.79 51.40
N ASP A 746 -49.76 -48.35 51.63
CA ASP A 746 -49.29 -47.01 51.26
C ASP A 746 -48.83 -46.90 49.78
N ALA A 747 -48.28 -45.74 49.38
CA ALA A 747 -47.88 -45.50 47.99
C ALA A 747 -46.57 -46.19 47.58
N CYS A 748 -45.74 -46.58 48.55
CA CYS A 748 -44.47 -47.28 48.35
C CYS A 748 -44.59 -48.81 48.51
N GLY A 749 -45.79 -49.29 48.86
CA GLY A 749 -46.17 -50.69 48.93
C GLY A 749 -46.04 -51.33 50.31
N ASN A 750 -45.93 -50.53 51.39
CA ASN A 750 -45.90 -51.03 52.76
C ASN A 750 -47.33 -51.24 53.29
N ASP A 751 -47.56 -52.25 54.14
CA ASP A 751 -48.89 -52.77 54.51
C ASP A 751 -49.14 -52.78 56.04
N ALA A 752 -50.36 -52.48 56.49
CA ALA A 752 -50.77 -52.60 57.90
C ALA A 752 -52.19 -53.18 58.10
N THR A 753 -52.43 -53.83 59.25
CA THR A 753 -53.74 -54.42 59.62
C THR A 753 -54.08 -54.24 61.11
N GLU A 754 -55.36 -54.01 61.44
CA GLU A 754 -55.87 -53.90 62.83
C GLU A 754 -57.24 -54.56 63.00
N THR A 755 -57.69 -54.85 64.23
CA THR A 755 -58.97 -55.57 64.48
C THR A 755 -59.81 -55.00 65.63
N VAL A 756 -61.14 -55.13 65.55
CA VAL A 756 -62.09 -54.77 66.63
C VAL A 756 -63.15 -55.86 66.84
N ARG A 757 -63.55 -56.13 68.09
CA ARG A 757 -64.52 -57.17 68.47
C ARG A 757 -65.89 -56.57 68.82
N VAL A 758 -66.95 -57.11 68.21
CA VAL A 758 -68.35 -56.68 68.40
C VAL A 758 -69.17 -57.84 68.96
N SER A 759 -70.06 -57.59 69.93
CA SER A 759 -70.90 -58.61 70.59
C SER A 759 -72.41 -58.34 70.51
N ARG A 760 -73.29 -59.33 70.71
CA ARG A 760 -74.77 -59.17 70.77
C ARG A 760 -75.45 -60.20 71.67
N MET A 761 -76.61 -59.89 72.24
CA MET A 761 -77.46 -60.87 72.96
C MET A 761 -78.34 -61.67 72.00
N TYR A 762 -78.51 -62.98 72.21
CA TYR A 762 -79.25 -63.89 71.33
C TYR A 762 -79.95 -65.03 72.10
N ASP A 763 -81.25 -65.18 71.93
CA ASP A 763 -82.08 -66.28 72.48
C ASP A 763 -83.41 -66.48 71.71
N GLU A 764 -83.82 -67.74 71.55
CA GLU A 764 -85.02 -68.19 70.82
C GLU A 764 -85.73 -69.38 71.51
N THR A 765 -85.42 -69.71 72.78
CA THR A 765 -85.94 -70.91 73.46
C THR A 765 -87.14 -70.59 74.35
N ASP A 766 -88.25 -71.34 74.26
CA ASP A 766 -89.41 -71.14 75.17
C ASP A 766 -89.08 -71.56 76.64
N PRO A 767 -89.66 -70.89 77.66
CA PRO A 767 -89.48 -71.24 79.07
C PRO A 767 -90.11 -72.60 79.44
N THR A 768 -89.60 -73.27 80.48
CA THR A 768 -90.12 -74.57 80.98
C THR A 768 -90.80 -74.44 82.34
N ILE A 769 -92.04 -74.94 82.48
CA ILE A 769 -92.80 -75.00 83.74
C ILE A 769 -92.60 -76.36 84.43
N ALA A 770 -92.38 -76.38 85.75
CA ALA A 770 -92.23 -77.61 86.52
C ALA A 770 -93.61 -78.28 86.76
N ASP A 771 -93.70 -79.56 86.42
CA ASP A 771 -94.92 -80.36 86.57
C ASP A 771 -95.19 -80.72 88.04
N ILE A 772 -96.47 -80.92 88.38
CA ILE A 772 -96.91 -81.40 89.70
C ILE A 772 -97.61 -82.75 89.49
N ASP A 773 -97.17 -83.80 90.21
CA ASP A 773 -97.81 -85.13 90.13
C ASP A 773 -99.24 -85.13 90.67
N ASP A 774 -100.11 -85.95 90.06
CA ASP A 774 -101.47 -86.18 90.56
C ASP A 774 -101.47 -86.82 91.97
N TYR A 775 -102.27 -86.30 92.91
CA TYR A 775 -102.27 -86.78 94.30
C TYR A 775 -103.65 -86.88 94.94
N MET A 776 -103.73 -87.55 96.10
CA MET A 776 -104.96 -87.72 96.89
C MET A 776 -104.86 -86.99 98.23
N LEU A 777 -105.92 -86.28 98.62
CA LEU A 777 -106.05 -85.60 99.90
C LEU A 777 -106.24 -86.63 101.03
N ASP A 778 -105.50 -86.42 102.12
CA ASP A 778 -105.53 -87.29 103.29
C ASP A 778 -106.80 -87.07 104.14
N GLY A 779 -107.25 -88.12 104.80
CA GLY A 779 -108.51 -88.16 105.56
C GLY A 779 -109.77 -88.37 104.72
N CYS A 780 -110.84 -88.78 105.38
CA CYS A 780 -112.15 -88.91 104.75
C CYS A 780 -112.90 -87.57 104.80
N ASN A 781 -113.55 -87.19 103.69
CA ASN A 781 -114.35 -85.97 103.53
C ASN A 781 -113.57 -84.63 103.55
N THR A 782 -112.29 -84.61 103.16
CA THR A 782 -111.41 -83.41 103.13
C THR A 782 -111.78 -82.40 102.03
N ALA A 783 -111.74 -81.08 102.28
CA ALA A 783 -112.09 -80.03 101.30
C ALA A 783 -111.00 -79.75 100.24
N TRP A 784 -111.38 -79.26 99.05
CA TRP A 784 -110.46 -78.97 97.93
C TRP A 784 -109.66 -77.65 98.10
N PRO A 785 -108.39 -77.57 97.62
CA PRO A 785 -107.60 -76.32 97.59
C PRO A 785 -108.13 -75.25 96.62
N GLU A 786 -107.82 -73.97 96.86
CA GLU A 786 -108.25 -72.85 95.98
C GLU A 786 -107.30 -72.57 94.80
N SER A 787 -106.03 -72.96 94.87
CA SER A 787 -105.02 -72.86 93.80
C SER A 787 -103.82 -73.75 94.14
N LEU A 788 -102.92 -73.95 93.17
CA LEU A 788 -101.64 -74.63 93.34
C LEU A 788 -100.49 -73.71 92.92
N ASP A 789 -99.28 -73.98 93.40
CA ASP A 789 -98.07 -73.23 93.06
C ASP A 789 -97.03 -74.16 92.42
N THR A 790 -96.33 -73.68 91.38
CA THR A 790 -95.17 -74.34 90.77
C THR A 790 -94.10 -73.32 90.35
N THR A 791 -92.95 -73.77 89.85
CA THR A 791 -91.82 -72.94 89.38
C THR A 791 -91.60 -73.07 87.87
N TRP A 792 -90.87 -72.13 87.28
CA TRP A 792 -90.42 -72.20 85.88
C TRP A 792 -88.96 -71.75 85.73
N SER A 793 -88.31 -72.09 84.62
CA SER A 793 -86.94 -71.69 84.28
C SER A 793 -86.76 -71.50 82.78
N ASP A 794 -85.79 -70.67 82.37
CA ASP A 794 -85.36 -70.46 80.99
C ASP A 794 -83.82 -70.42 80.89
N ASN A 795 -83.25 -70.57 79.69
CA ASN A 795 -81.79 -70.61 79.46
C ASN A 795 -81.13 -69.21 79.47
N CYS A 796 -81.86 -68.17 79.08
CA CYS A 796 -81.36 -66.81 78.91
C CYS A 796 -82.11 -65.77 79.74
N SER A 797 -83.17 -66.20 80.44
CA SER A 797 -84.00 -65.36 81.32
C SER A 797 -84.07 -65.90 82.75
N ASP A 798 -83.61 -65.10 83.71
CA ASP A 798 -83.69 -65.43 85.13
C ASP A 798 -85.00 -64.93 85.76
N GLY A 799 -86.07 -65.74 85.69
CA GLY A 799 -87.27 -65.61 86.54
C GLY A 799 -88.32 -64.55 86.14
N GLY A 800 -89.55 -64.76 86.65
CA GLY A 800 -90.76 -63.95 86.38
C GLY A 800 -92.02 -64.61 86.99
N SER A 801 -93.21 -64.05 86.81
CA SER A 801 -94.43 -64.53 87.47
C SER A 801 -95.16 -65.63 86.68
N ILE A 802 -95.41 -66.78 87.32
CA ILE A 802 -96.29 -67.85 86.83
C ILE A 802 -97.69 -67.74 87.45
N THR A 803 -98.73 -68.18 86.75
CA THR A 803 -100.15 -68.07 87.20
C THR A 803 -100.89 -69.41 87.16
N SER A 804 -101.65 -69.79 88.21
CA SER A 804 -102.50 -71.01 88.32
C SER A 804 -104.00 -70.71 88.40
N ASP A 805 -104.87 -71.62 87.93
CA ASP A 805 -106.32 -71.60 88.20
C ASP A 805 -106.71 -72.31 89.51
N GLY A 806 -108.03 -72.43 89.79
CA GLY A 806 -108.59 -72.91 91.07
C GLY A 806 -109.25 -74.29 91.07
N GLY A 807 -108.95 -75.13 90.09
CA GLY A 807 -109.35 -76.54 90.08
C GLY A 807 -110.76 -76.77 89.56
N VAL A 808 -110.89 -77.58 88.51
CA VAL A 808 -112.15 -77.92 87.84
C VAL A 808 -112.58 -79.34 88.20
N ASP A 809 -113.88 -79.59 88.46
CA ASP A 809 -114.44 -80.92 88.81
C ASP A 809 -114.13 -82.00 87.76
N ASP A 810 -113.64 -83.17 88.21
CA ASP A 810 -113.11 -84.22 87.33
C ASP A 810 -113.52 -85.67 87.70
N GLY A 811 -114.71 -85.84 88.32
CA GLY A 811 -115.41 -87.14 88.45
C GLY A 811 -115.33 -87.84 89.83
N SER A 812 -115.90 -89.06 89.95
CA SER A 812 -115.87 -89.90 91.16
C SER A 812 -115.88 -91.41 90.88
N ASP A 813 -115.17 -92.21 91.68
CA ASP A 813 -115.10 -93.69 91.61
C ASP A 813 -115.18 -94.32 93.02
N GLY A 814 -116.22 -95.12 93.28
CA GLY A 814 -116.46 -95.71 94.60
C GLY A 814 -116.53 -94.65 95.71
N CYS A 815 -115.67 -94.80 96.72
CA CYS A 815 -115.54 -93.84 97.83
C CYS A 815 -114.53 -92.69 97.48
N ILE A 816 -114.21 -92.37 96.19
CA ILE A 816 -113.20 -91.35 95.78
C ILE A 816 -113.76 -90.28 94.80
N GLN A 817 -113.34 -89.00 94.90
CA GLN A 817 -113.67 -87.87 93.97
C GLN A 817 -112.40 -87.17 93.41
N TYR A 818 -112.48 -86.37 92.31
CA TYR A 818 -111.31 -85.75 91.59
C TYR A 818 -111.50 -84.26 91.10
N ARG A 819 -110.41 -83.48 90.88
CA ARG A 819 -110.32 -82.13 90.24
C ARG A 819 -109.02 -81.85 89.43
N LEU A 820 -108.97 -80.92 88.46
CA LEU A 820 -107.79 -80.55 87.61
C LEU A 820 -107.42 -79.03 87.60
N TYR A 821 -106.12 -78.64 87.62
CA TYR A 821 -105.58 -77.26 87.67
C TYR A 821 -104.58 -76.93 86.51
N THR A 822 -104.39 -75.66 86.09
CA THR A 822 -103.54 -75.20 84.94
C THR A 822 -102.60 -73.99 85.21
N PHE A 823 -101.37 -73.94 84.65
CA PHE A 823 -100.29 -72.91 84.79
C PHE A 823 -99.79 -72.23 83.48
N SER A 824 -99.22 -70.98 83.49
CA SER A 824 -98.64 -70.26 82.29
C SER A 824 -97.51 -69.20 82.54
N VAL A 825 -96.54 -68.95 81.60
CA VAL A 825 -95.41 -67.96 81.69
C VAL A 825 -94.74 -67.46 80.34
N THR A 826 -93.99 -66.31 80.34
CA THR A 826 -93.23 -65.66 79.21
C THR A 826 -91.81 -65.17 79.62
N ASP A 827 -90.79 -65.23 78.75
CA ASP A 827 -89.37 -64.86 79.00
C ASP A 827 -88.89 -63.44 78.52
N ALA A 828 -87.59 -63.13 78.62
CA ALA A 828 -87.00 -61.81 78.32
C ALA A 828 -86.69 -61.52 76.83
N CYS A 829 -86.47 -62.55 76.00
CA CYS A 829 -86.35 -62.39 74.54
C CYS A 829 -87.69 -62.63 73.80
N GLY A 830 -88.75 -62.98 74.54
CA GLY A 830 -90.16 -62.92 74.14
C GLY A 830 -90.86 -64.26 73.92
N ASN A 831 -90.37 -65.38 74.47
CA ASN A 831 -90.88 -66.75 74.25
C ASN A 831 -91.87 -67.22 75.39
N ASP A 832 -92.80 -68.19 75.18
CA ASP A 832 -94.02 -68.48 76.03
C ASP A 832 -94.32 -70.00 76.36
N ALA A 833 -94.94 -70.37 77.53
CA ALA A 833 -95.33 -71.77 77.92
C ALA A 833 -96.53 -72.00 78.91
N THR A 834 -97.13 -73.24 78.99
CA THR A 834 -98.29 -73.66 79.88
C THR A 834 -98.33 -75.16 80.34
N GLU A 835 -98.91 -75.54 81.53
CA GLU A 835 -98.98 -76.96 82.07
C GLU A 835 -100.19 -77.30 83.03
N THR A 836 -100.53 -78.58 83.39
CA THR A 836 -101.71 -78.97 84.24
C THR A 836 -101.53 -80.13 85.27
N VAL A 837 -102.34 -80.24 86.36
CA VAL A 837 -102.30 -81.32 87.42
C VAL A 837 -103.68 -81.75 88.01
N ARG A 838 -103.89 -83.03 88.40
CA ARG A 838 -105.14 -83.60 88.96
C ARG A 838 -105.07 -84.02 90.45
N VAL A 839 -106.12 -83.76 91.25
CA VAL A 839 -106.18 -84.03 92.72
C VAL A 839 -107.42 -84.86 93.10
N SER A 840 -107.32 -85.80 94.05
CA SER A 840 -108.40 -86.73 94.48
C SER A 840 -108.68 -86.75 96.01
N ARG A 841 -109.77 -87.38 96.53
CA ARG A 841 -110.08 -87.52 97.99
C ARG A 841 -111.00 -88.70 98.35
N MET A 842 -110.93 -89.25 99.59
CA MET A 842 -111.83 -90.33 100.09
C MET A 842 -113.10 -89.78 100.74
N TYR A 843 -114.25 -90.48 100.60
CA TYR A 843 -115.57 -90.01 101.03
C TYR A 843 -116.53 -91.18 101.43
N ASP A 844 -116.99 -91.25 102.70
CA ASP A 844 -117.94 -92.26 103.25
C ASP A 844 -118.82 -91.71 104.41
N GLU A 845 -120.03 -92.25 104.58
CA GLU A 845 -121.07 -91.89 105.56
C GLU A 845 -121.85 -93.11 106.18
N THR A 846 -121.36 -94.36 106.11
CA THR A 846 -122.08 -95.60 106.55
C THR A 846 -121.54 -96.21 107.89
N ASP A 847 -122.36 -96.90 108.73
CA ASP A 847 -121.99 -97.42 110.09
C ASP A 847 -121.58 -98.95 110.16
N PRO A 848 -120.72 -99.41 111.13
CA PRO A 848 -120.17 -100.79 111.26
C PRO A 848 -121.01 -101.85 112.05
N THR A 849 -120.65 -103.16 111.97
CA THR A 849 -121.40 -104.33 112.54
C THR A 849 -120.55 -105.37 113.32
N ILE A 850 -120.99 -105.95 114.47
CA ILE A 850 -120.22 -106.90 115.36
C ILE A 850 -120.81 -108.35 115.40
N ALA A 851 -119.96 -109.38 115.47
CA ALA A 851 -120.28 -110.82 115.62
C ALA A 851 -120.18 -111.28 117.10
N ASP A 852 -120.70 -112.46 117.46
CA ASP A 852 -120.80 -112.98 118.86
C ASP A 852 -119.79 -114.12 119.12
N ILE A 853 -119.38 -114.39 120.37
CA ILE A 853 -118.54 -115.58 120.69
C ILE A 853 -119.05 -116.48 121.81
N ASP A 854 -118.82 -117.77 121.52
CA ASP A 854 -119.05 -118.97 122.33
C ASP A 854 -117.94 -119.20 123.39
N ASP A 855 -118.30 -119.54 124.63
CA ASP A 855 -117.43 -119.74 125.82
C ASP A 855 -116.45 -120.93 125.72
N TYR A 856 -115.29 -120.90 126.40
CA TYR A 856 -114.35 -122.05 126.35
C TYR A 856 -113.31 -122.25 127.50
N MET A 857 -112.78 -123.50 127.67
CA MET A 857 -111.75 -124.04 128.65
C MET A 857 -110.44 -124.37 127.92
N LEU A 858 -109.66 -123.33 127.76
CA LEU A 858 -108.22 -123.31 127.96
C LEU A 858 -107.57 -124.62 128.48
N ASP A 859 -106.34 -124.97 128.06
CA ASP A 859 -105.75 -126.31 128.36
C ASP A 859 -104.28 -126.29 128.84
N GLY A 860 -103.91 -127.21 129.73
CA GLY A 860 -102.55 -127.38 130.30
C GLY A 860 -102.29 -126.67 131.65
N CYS A 861 -101.14 -127.01 132.32
CA CYS A 861 -100.78 -126.44 133.64
C CYS A 861 -100.30 -125.01 133.50
N ASN A 862 -101.35 -124.17 133.57
CA ASN A 862 -101.36 -122.74 133.31
C ASN A 862 -101.05 -122.49 131.85
N THR A 863 -101.75 -123.18 131.00
CA THR A 863 -103.04 -122.61 130.62
C THR A 863 -103.49 -121.39 131.44
N ALA A 864 -102.69 -120.33 131.59
CA ALA A 864 -103.17 -119.13 132.23
C ALA A 864 -104.38 -118.66 131.43
N TRP A 865 -105.38 -118.15 132.14
CA TRP A 865 -106.64 -117.67 131.59
C TRP A 865 -106.39 -116.55 130.50
N PRO A 866 -106.91 -116.59 129.21
CA PRO A 866 -106.80 -115.54 128.18
C PRO A 866 -107.95 -114.59 128.38
N GLU A 867 -107.78 -113.75 129.35
CA GLU A 867 -108.51 -112.52 129.57
C GLU A 867 -109.40 -111.96 128.42
N SER A 868 -109.05 -112.02 127.11
CA SER A 868 -109.96 -111.59 126.02
C SER A 868 -110.67 -112.75 125.28
N LEU A 869 -112.01 -112.76 125.30
CA LEU A 869 -112.85 -113.45 124.30
C LEU A 869 -112.88 -112.60 123.02
N ASP A 870 -112.27 -113.05 121.92
CA ASP A 870 -112.10 -112.25 120.69
C ASP A 870 -113.19 -112.53 119.64
N THR A 871 -114.28 -111.77 119.63
CA THR A 871 -115.23 -111.84 118.50
C THR A 871 -114.84 -110.92 117.32
N THR A 872 -115.53 -111.00 116.17
CA THR A 872 -115.19 -110.26 114.91
C THR A 872 -116.21 -109.16 114.56
N TRP A 873 -115.92 -108.24 113.63
CA TRP A 873 -116.81 -107.15 113.19
C TRP A 873 -116.49 -106.72 111.72
N SER A 874 -117.36 -105.97 111.00
CA SER A 874 -117.18 -105.52 109.58
C SER A 874 -117.87 -104.17 109.17
N ASP A 875 -117.37 -103.47 108.12
CA ASP A 875 -117.89 -102.20 107.51
C ASP A 875 -117.68 -102.10 105.95
N ASN A 876 -118.23 -101.08 105.22
CA ASN A 876 -118.24 -101.00 103.73
C ASN A 876 -117.12 -100.17 103.05
N CYS A 877 -116.65 -99.06 103.63
CA CYS A 877 -115.44 -98.36 103.16
C CYS A 877 -114.28 -98.49 104.19
N SER A 878 -114.44 -99.29 105.26
CA SER A 878 -113.37 -99.57 106.24
C SER A 878 -113.23 -101.06 106.59
N ASP A 879 -111.98 -101.54 106.63
CA ASP A 879 -111.59 -102.84 107.19
C ASP A 879 -111.03 -102.72 108.64
N GLY A 880 -111.07 -101.52 109.24
CA GLY A 880 -110.40 -101.18 110.51
C GLY A 880 -111.34 -100.69 111.63
N GLY A 881 -111.10 -101.18 112.85
CA GLY A 881 -111.93 -101.00 114.04
C GLY A 881 -111.55 -102.04 115.12
N SER A 882 -111.75 -101.70 116.40
CA SER A 882 -111.38 -102.57 117.52
C SER A 882 -112.62 -103.04 118.26
N ILE A 883 -112.67 -104.33 118.53
CA ILE A 883 -113.60 -104.83 119.52
C ILE A 883 -112.96 -104.78 120.89
N THR A 884 -113.73 -104.34 121.86
CA THR A 884 -113.30 -104.33 123.26
C THR A 884 -114.36 -105.10 124.04
N SER A 885 -114.02 -106.31 124.48
CA SER A 885 -114.70 -106.90 125.62
C SER A 885 -114.24 -106.13 126.85
N ASP A 886 -115.20 -105.80 127.71
CA ASP A 886 -114.94 -105.26 129.04
C ASP A 886 -114.25 -106.28 129.97
N GLY A 887 -114.08 -107.53 129.50
CA GLY A 887 -112.84 -108.29 129.62
C GLY A 887 -112.75 -109.20 130.84
N GLY A 888 -111.97 -110.25 130.68
CA GLY A 888 -111.08 -110.69 131.72
C GLY A 888 -111.58 -111.92 132.45
N VAL A 889 -112.27 -111.64 133.53
CA VAL A 889 -111.63 -111.48 134.85
C VAL A 889 -111.20 -112.82 135.48
N ASP A 890 -110.04 -112.81 136.13
CA ASP A 890 -109.24 -113.90 136.76
C ASP A 890 -109.97 -114.58 137.92
N ASP A 891 -111.17 -115.10 137.67
CA ASP A 891 -111.96 -115.57 138.80
C ASP A 891 -111.23 -116.74 139.51
N GLY A 892 -110.52 -117.55 138.71
CA GLY A 892 -109.22 -118.12 139.05
C GLY A 892 -109.18 -119.38 139.93
N SER A 893 -107.99 -119.57 140.52
CA SER A 893 -107.54 -120.64 141.44
C SER A 893 -107.30 -122.05 140.89
#